data_AF-A0A9X3BI33-F1
#
_entry.id   AF-A0A9X3BI33-F1
#
_cell.length_a   1.000
_cell.length_b   1.000
_cell.length_c   1.000
_cell.angle_alpha   90.00
_cell.angle_beta   90.00
_cell.angle_gamma   90.00
#
_symmetry.space_group_name_H-M   'P 1'
#
loop_
_entity.id
_entity.type
_entity.pdbx_description
1 polymer ?
#
loop_
_entity_poly.entity_id
_entity_poly.type
_entity_poly.pdbx_seq_one_letter_code
_entity_poly.pdbx_strand_id
1 'polypeptide(L)'
;MMKTQIKSFLLLLFFPFVLFAQSAVSSDQQLNIFTLGDSNGTFPESWPKQLRVTLPNAQVFNISKSGRTIGFVNNGDSTLNSLLVIDENLKKAADFTGDRPFDFIVIELGTNDAKAVFAARQKEVPANLEKLIQKIKSCNYPAINKAKIIIISPPPYGVKAETTEKYTGGGKRVEEMSKAFQKVAKRNQCLFVNGFKTPGLDINTMAEDGLHLDATASRKLIEPVVQIITKEASSFKKSAPGVKINEIRVKAPFEMPAIKVSDFSKSPKISITELGAVPGDKEKTSQAIAKAIEKANAIGGGVVVIPEGEWLTKKIHLKSNVNLHLNKGAVLLFSENPEDYLPAVHSTWEGMECYNYSPLIYAYECKNIAITGEGEVKAKMDVWQVWFARPRAHMESIKRLYNLAWNRTPVEERQMVNDTAHLRPQFIQFNRSENILLEGITITNSPFWTIHPYLCKNVVIRNVKVYAHGHNNDGVDPEMSQNVLIENCIFDQGDDAIAIKSGRNPEGWRLKTPSKNIVIRNLTVKNGHQLVAVGSELSGGIENVFVDSCTVVDGAKLNHLLFIKTNERMGGYVRNIHATNIKAGKIDLGVLGIETDVLYQWKTLVPTYEVRLTPIKDIYLENVVAKDVKFVSRILGQKDLPVENVSLKNITTASVQEKKYINENVVNFRSN
;
A
#
# COMPACT_ATOMS: atom_id res chain seq x y z
N MET A 1 13.41 -34.89 -62.88
CA MET A 1 12.74 -33.73 -63.53
C MET A 1 12.00 -32.95 -62.47
N MET A 2 12.28 -31.65 -62.40
CA MET A 2 11.68 -30.65 -61.50
C MET A 2 10.15 -30.59 -61.58
N LYS A 3 9.51 -30.32 -60.44
CA LYS A 3 8.56 -29.21 -60.18
C LYS A 3 8.12 -29.27 -58.70
N THR A 4 8.72 -28.50 -57.77
CA THR A 4 8.24 -27.20 -57.22
C THR A 4 6.75 -27.17 -56.84
N GLN A 5 6.26 -26.66 -55.70
CA GLN A 5 6.83 -25.85 -54.60
C GLN A 5 5.80 -25.78 -53.44
N ILE A 6 6.29 -25.89 -52.19
CA ILE A 6 5.96 -25.11 -50.98
C ILE A 6 4.48 -24.73 -50.70
N LYS A 7 3.91 -25.34 -49.65
CA LYS A 7 3.03 -24.65 -48.68
C LYS A 7 3.33 -25.14 -47.26
N SER A 8 3.98 -24.30 -46.47
CA SER A 8 4.00 -24.34 -45.00
C SER A 8 3.14 -23.17 -44.51
N PHE A 9 2.18 -23.42 -43.63
CA PHE A 9 2.08 -22.83 -42.29
C PHE A 9 0.67 -23.07 -41.69
N LEU A 10 0.67 -23.33 -40.38
CA LEU A 10 -0.44 -23.27 -39.43
C LEU A 10 -1.52 -24.37 -39.48
N LEU A 11 -1.26 -25.46 -38.74
CA LEU A 11 -2.32 -26.16 -38.03
C LEU A 11 -1.75 -26.78 -36.73
N LEU A 12 -1.68 -25.98 -35.67
CA LEU A 12 -1.45 -26.47 -34.31
C LEU A 12 -2.77 -26.35 -33.53
N LEU A 13 -3.47 -27.49 -33.52
CA LEU A 13 -4.15 -28.11 -32.38
C LEU A 13 -4.83 -27.18 -31.36
N PHE A 14 -6.14 -27.01 -31.57
CA PHE A 14 -7.09 -26.77 -30.47
C PHE A 14 -7.20 -28.06 -29.63
N PHE A 15 -6.60 -28.06 -28.44
CA PHE A 15 -7.03 -28.93 -27.34
C PHE A 15 -7.91 -28.12 -26.39
N PRO A 16 -9.07 -28.63 -25.94
CA PRO A 16 -9.93 -27.89 -25.04
C PRO A 16 -9.32 -27.90 -23.64
N PHE A 17 -8.94 -26.72 -23.16
CA PHE A 17 -8.67 -26.50 -21.74
C PHE A 17 -9.97 -26.74 -20.96
N VAL A 18 -10.03 -27.87 -20.24
CA VAL A 18 -10.99 -28.04 -19.16
C VAL A 18 -10.57 -27.10 -18.03
N LEU A 19 -11.27 -25.97 -17.93
CA LEU A 19 -11.17 -25.02 -16.84
C LEU A 19 -11.66 -25.69 -15.55
N PHE A 20 -10.77 -26.27 -14.76
CA PHE A 20 -11.03 -26.44 -13.33
C PHE A 20 -10.65 -25.14 -12.63
N ALA A 21 -11.67 -24.41 -12.18
CA ALA A 21 -11.52 -23.32 -11.24
C ALA A 21 -10.95 -23.86 -9.92
N GLN A 22 -9.63 -23.85 -9.77
CA GLN A 22 -9.00 -23.88 -8.45
C GLN A 22 -9.00 -22.44 -7.93
N SER A 23 -9.85 -22.20 -6.93
CA SER A 23 -9.76 -21.06 -6.04
C SER A 23 -8.33 -20.96 -5.50
N ALA A 24 -7.53 -20.08 -6.09
CA ALA A 24 -6.26 -19.68 -5.51
C ALA A 24 -6.58 -19.03 -4.16
N VAL A 25 -6.24 -19.73 -3.08
CA VAL A 25 -6.23 -19.14 -1.74
C VAL A 25 -5.11 -18.09 -1.77
N SER A 26 -5.46 -16.82 -1.99
CA SER A 26 -4.53 -15.72 -1.82
C SER A 26 -4.35 -15.48 -0.32
N SER A 27 -3.35 -16.11 0.29
CA SER A 27 -2.83 -15.58 1.55
C SER A 27 -1.97 -14.37 1.22
N ASP A 28 -2.46 -13.16 1.51
CA ASP A 28 -1.69 -11.91 1.47
C ASP A 28 -0.54 -11.88 2.49
N GLN A 29 -0.39 -12.94 3.29
CA GLN A 29 0.68 -13.11 4.25
C GLN A 29 1.91 -13.75 3.59
N GLN A 30 3.05 -13.07 3.69
CA GLN A 30 4.35 -13.62 3.32
C GLN A 30 4.79 -14.63 4.39
N LEU A 31 4.65 -15.92 4.09
CA LEU A 31 5.01 -17.05 4.97
C LEU A 31 6.48 -17.44 4.79
N ASN A 32 7.16 -17.82 5.87
CA ASN A 32 8.49 -18.43 5.84
C ASN A 32 8.38 -19.93 6.12
N ILE A 33 8.84 -20.75 5.19
CA ILE A 33 8.74 -22.22 5.28
C ILE A 33 10.14 -22.84 5.17
N PHE A 34 10.52 -23.63 6.18
CA PHE A 34 11.74 -24.44 6.16
C PHE A 34 11.41 -25.87 5.71
N THR A 35 12.08 -26.38 4.67
CA THR A 35 11.86 -27.74 4.17
C THR A 35 13.09 -28.62 4.36
N LEU A 36 12.89 -29.80 4.93
CA LEU A 36 13.90 -30.84 5.15
C LEU A 36 13.40 -32.16 4.56
N GLY A 37 14.06 -32.66 3.53
CA GLY A 37 13.69 -33.96 2.98
C GLY A 37 14.81 -34.75 2.32
N ASP A 38 14.42 -35.88 1.74
CA ASP A 38 15.32 -36.82 1.08
C ASP A 38 15.42 -36.57 -0.44
N SER A 39 15.57 -37.63 -1.23
CA SER A 39 15.67 -37.56 -2.67
C SER A 39 14.48 -36.82 -3.30
N ASN A 40 13.25 -37.07 -2.85
CA ASN A 40 12.05 -36.40 -3.40
C ASN A 40 12.02 -34.88 -3.14
N GLY A 41 12.85 -34.39 -2.21
CA GLY A 41 13.01 -32.96 -1.93
C GLY A 41 14.12 -32.26 -2.74
N THR A 42 14.85 -32.96 -3.60
CA THR A 42 16.05 -32.41 -4.29
C THR A 42 15.96 -32.26 -5.80
N PHE A 43 15.08 -33.02 -6.46
CA PHE A 43 14.97 -32.96 -7.92
C PHE A 43 14.41 -31.61 -8.42
N PRO A 44 14.63 -31.25 -9.70
CA PRO A 44 14.16 -29.99 -10.27
C PRO A 44 12.66 -29.73 -10.06
N GLU A 45 11.86 -30.80 -10.11
CA GLU A 45 10.40 -30.76 -9.94
C GLU A 45 9.92 -31.24 -8.56
N SER A 46 10.82 -31.23 -7.57
CA SER A 46 10.59 -31.72 -6.22
C SER A 46 9.41 -31.08 -5.48
N TRP A 47 8.94 -31.75 -4.43
CA TRP A 47 7.84 -31.25 -3.62
C TRP A 47 8.08 -29.85 -2.99
N PRO A 48 9.29 -29.43 -2.57
CA PRO A 48 9.51 -28.06 -2.10
C PRO A 48 9.38 -27.03 -3.24
N LYS A 49 9.72 -27.41 -4.47
CA LYS A 49 9.52 -26.58 -5.66
C LYS A 49 8.04 -26.43 -5.96
N GLN A 50 7.28 -27.52 -5.97
CA GLN A 50 5.83 -27.46 -6.16
C GLN A 50 5.13 -26.67 -5.03
N LEU A 51 5.61 -26.79 -3.78
CA LEU A 51 5.11 -25.98 -2.67
C LEU A 51 5.28 -24.48 -2.93
N ARG A 52 6.43 -24.05 -3.47
CA ARG A 52 6.68 -22.65 -3.86
C ARG A 52 5.82 -22.22 -5.05
N VAL A 53 5.55 -23.11 -6.00
CA VAL A 53 4.64 -22.83 -7.13
C VAL A 53 3.21 -22.62 -6.63
N THR A 54 2.75 -23.43 -5.68
CA THR A 54 1.39 -23.34 -5.13
C THR A 54 1.22 -22.19 -4.13
N LEU A 55 2.29 -21.81 -3.42
CA LEU A 55 2.33 -20.69 -2.48
C LEU A 55 3.32 -19.61 -2.97
N PRO A 56 2.99 -18.82 -4.00
CA PRO A 56 3.93 -17.90 -4.64
C PRO A 56 4.43 -16.78 -3.72
N ASN A 57 3.67 -16.46 -2.67
CA ASN A 57 4.02 -15.44 -1.67
C ASN A 57 4.88 -16.00 -0.52
N ALA A 58 5.11 -17.32 -0.45
CA ALA A 58 5.90 -17.94 0.60
C ALA A 58 7.40 -17.94 0.25
N GLN A 59 8.24 -17.59 1.22
CA GLN A 59 9.68 -17.80 1.16
C GLN A 59 10.00 -19.23 1.63
N VAL A 60 10.43 -20.09 0.71
CA VAL A 60 10.75 -21.49 0.99
C VAL A 60 12.27 -21.67 1.06
N PHE A 61 12.79 -22.06 2.22
CA PHE A 61 14.19 -22.47 2.42
C PHE A 61 14.31 -23.98 2.39
N ASN A 62 14.92 -24.53 1.34
CA ASN A 62 15.06 -25.98 1.17
C ASN A 62 16.48 -26.46 1.46
N ILE A 63 16.60 -27.43 2.37
CA ILE A 63 17.88 -28.09 2.69
C ILE A 63 17.90 -29.58 2.39
N SER A 64 16.89 -30.08 1.66
CA SER A 64 16.77 -31.49 1.30
C SER A 64 18.05 -32.03 0.63
N LYS A 65 18.34 -33.32 0.84
CA LYS A 65 19.52 -33.97 0.24
C LYS A 65 19.16 -35.38 -0.23
N SER A 66 19.54 -35.70 -1.46
CA SER A 66 19.32 -37.04 -2.02
C SER A 66 20.06 -38.09 -1.21
N GLY A 67 19.40 -39.22 -0.95
CA GLY A 67 19.93 -40.26 -0.08
C GLY A 67 19.79 -39.99 1.43
N ARG A 68 19.21 -38.87 1.86
CA ARG A 68 19.08 -38.56 3.30
C ARG A 68 18.15 -39.55 4.00
N THR A 69 18.58 -40.00 5.18
CA THR A 69 17.80 -40.82 6.10
C THR A 69 17.50 -40.02 7.37
N ILE A 70 16.65 -40.54 8.23
CA ILE A 70 16.37 -39.91 9.53
C ILE A 70 17.53 -40.14 10.50
N GLY A 71 18.01 -41.37 10.62
CA GLY A 71 18.98 -41.75 11.65
C GLY A 71 20.06 -42.73 11.24
N PHE A 72 20.17 -43.08 9.96
CA PHE A 72 21.14 -44.07 9.48
C PHE A 72 22.24 -43.43 8.62
N VAL A 73 23.47 -43.92 8.76
CA VAL A 73 24.56 -43.60 7.83
C VAL A 73 24.31 -44.38 6.54
N ASN A 74 23.95 -43.67 5.47
CA ASN A 74 23.61 -44.27 4.18
C ASN A 74 24.83 -44.21 3.26
N ASN A 75 25.18 -45.32 2.62
CA ASN A 75 26.36 -45.43 1.75
C ASN A 75 27.68 -44.95 2.40
N GLY A 76 27.82 -45.08 3.72
CA GLY A 76 29.00 -44.61 4.45
C GLY A 76 29.09 -43.09 4.63
N ASP A 77 28.12 -42.30 4.13
CA ASP A 77 28.11 -40.84 4.24
C ASP A 77 27.31 -40.40 5.48
N SER A 78 28.00 -39.92 6.51
CA SER A 78 27.39 -39.41 7.74
C SER A 78 26.57 -38.14 7.51
N THR A 79 26.82 -37.39 6.44
CA THR A 79 26.08 -36.17 6.11
C THR A 79 24.67 -36.45 5.57
N LEU A 80 24.37 -37.73 5.26
CA LEU A 80 23.03 -38.21 4.93
C LEU A 80 22.21 -38.60 6.14
N ASN A 81 22.78 -38.59 7.35
CA ASN A 81 22.05 -38.86 8.58
C ASN A 81 21.50 -37.56 9.17
N SER A 82 20.18 -37.35 9.09
CA SER A 82 19.55 -36.09 9.54
C SER A 82 19.85 -35.77 11.01
N LEU A 83 19.88 -36.77 11.90
CA LEU A 83 20.20 -36.55 13.32
C LEU A 83 21.62 -36.01 13.55
N LEU A 84 22.58 -36.39 12.70
CA LEU A 84 23.97 -35.92 12.82
C LEU A 84 24.17 -34.51 12.29
N VAL A 85 23.37 -34.08 11.29
CA VAL A 85 23.56 -32.79 10.62
C VAL A 85 22.50 -31.73 10.97
N ILE A 86 21.51 -32.07 11.81
CA ILE A 86 20.39 -31.16 12.08
C ILE A 86 20.83 -29.85 12.71
N ASP A 87 21.82 -29.85 13.60
CA ASP A 87 22.29 -28.62 14.26
C ASP A 87 22.91 -27.64 13.25
N GLU A 88 23.65 -28.15 12.25
CA GLU A 88 24.18 -27.35 11.13
C GLU A 88 23.05 -26.84 10.22
N ASN A 89 22.06 -27.68 9.91
CA ASN A 89 20.92 -27.30 9.08
C ASN A 89 20.05 -26.23 9.74
N LEU A 90 19.84 -26.34 11.05
CA LEU A 90 19.11 -25.35 11.84
C LEU A 90 19.85 -24.01 11.85
N LYS A 91 21.18 -24.01 11.98
CA LYS A 91 21.99 -22.80 11.84
C LYS A 91 21.78 -22.14 10.48
N LYS A 92 21.93 -22.90 9.39
CA LYS A 92 21.73 -22.38 8.02
C LYS A 92 20.33 -21.81 7.80
N ALA A 93 19.31 -22.45 8.38
CA ALA A 93 17.94 -21.95 8.32
C ALA A 93 17.77 -20.63 9.09
N ALA A 94 18.34 -20.53 10.30
CA ALA A 94 18.32 -19.29 11.07
C ALA A 94 19.01 -18.14 10.32
N ASP A 95 20.19 -18.42 9.75
CA ASP A 95 20.95 -17.44 8.96
C ASP A 95 20.18 -16.97 7.72
N PHE A 96 19.38 -17.84 7.07
CA PHE A 96 18.60 -17.50 5.88
C PHE A 96 17.48 -16.48 6.13
N THR A 97 16.89 -16.48 7.33
CA THR A 97 15.74 -15.63 7.65
C THR A 97 16.08 -14.40 8.50
N GLY A 98 17.30 -14.33 9.04
CA GLY A 98 17.71 -13.27 9.97
C GLY A 98 16.83 -13.28 11.22
N ASP A 99 16.23 -12.13 11.55
CA ASP A 99 15.36 -11.99 12.72
C ASP A 99 13.91 -12.50 12.50
N ARG A 100 13.56 -12.94 11.28
CA ARG A 100 12.18 -13.30 10.94
C ARG A 100 11.93 -14.79 11.19
N PRO A 101 10.92 -15.18 11.99
CA PRO A 101 10.69 -16.59 12.28
C PRO A 101 10.10 -17.36 11.09
N PHE A 102 10.39 -18.65 11.04
CA PHE A 102 9.68 -19.63 10.22
C PHE A 102 8.28 -19.87 10.80
N ASP A 103 7.27 -19.86 9.93
CA ASP A 103 5.90 -20.22 10.30
C ASP A 103 5.74 -21.74 10.36
N PHE A 104 6.36 -22.43 9.39
CA PHE A 104 6.27 -23.89 9.25
C PHE A 104 7.63 -24.53 8.97
N ILE A 105 7.81 -25.74 9.48
CA ILE A 105 8.88 -26.68 9.09
C ILE A 105 8.20 -27.90 8.48
N VAL A 106 8.48 -28.18 7.21
CA VAL A 106 7.93 -29.36 6.50
C VAL A 106 9.02 -30.41 6.37
N ILE A 107 8.78 -31.60 6.93
CA ILE A 107 9.74 -32.70 6.95
C ILE A 107 9.17 -33.87 6.16
N GLU A 108 9.87 -34.29 5.11
CA GLU A 108 9.55 -35.48 4.31
C GLU A 108 10.80 -36.35 4.20
N LEU A 109 10.87 -37.37 5.05
CA LEU A 109 11.99 -38.30 5.15
C LEU A 109 11.45 -39.71 5.31
N GLY A 110 12.30 -40.70 5.06
CA GLY A 110 12.02 -42.11 5.36
C GLY A 110 11.99 -43.01 4.14
N THR A 111 12.01 -42.47 2.91
CA THR A 111 12.20 -43.27 1.69
C THR A 111 13.52 -44.03 1.83
N ASN A 112 14.64 -43.35 2.08
CA ASN A 112 15.93 -44.04 2.20
C ASN A 112 16.05 -44.93 3.45
N ASP A 113 15.31 -44.67 4.52
CA ASP A 113 15.24 -45.52 5.71
C ASP A 113 14.57 -46.86 5.41
N ALA A 114 13.72 -46.94 4.37
CA ALA A 114 13.04 -48.16 3.95
C ALA A 114 13.87 -49.07 3.01
N LYS A 115 15.14 -48.77 2.75
CA LYS A 115 16.04 -49.65 1.96
C LYS A 115 16.25 -51.01 2.62
N ALA A 116 16.54 -52.03 1.80
CA ALA A 116 16.73 -53.41 2.25
C ALA A 116 17.87 -53.53 3.29
N VAL A 117 18.95 -52.76 3.12
CA VAL A 117 20.08 -52.73 4.06
C VAL A 117 19.70 -52.30 5.49
N PHE A 118 18.57 -51.60 5.67
CA PHE A 118 18.06 -51.17 6.98
C PHE A 118 16.88 -52.01 7.46
N ALA A 119 16.54 -53.12 6.79
CA ALA A 119 15.35 -53.92 7.11
C ALA A 119 15.35 -54.45 8.56
N ALA A 120 16.50 -54.88 9.09
CA ALA A 120 16.62 -55.36 10.46
C ALA A 120 16.46 -54.26 11.53
N ARG A 121 16.52 -52.99 11.12
CA ARG A 121 16.59 -51.82 12.02
C ARG A 121 15.36 -50.91 11.95
N GLN A 122 14.28 -51.33 11.27
CA GLN A 122 13.08 -50.49 11.07
C GLN A 122 12.44 -50.00 12.38
N LYS A 123 12.58 -50.76 13.47
CA LYS A 123 12.07 -50.37 14.80
C LYS A 123 12.74 -49.10 15.35
N GLU A 124 13.93 -48.75 14.87
CA GLU A 124 14.66 -47.54 15.29
C GLU A 124 14.12 -46.27 14.62
N VAL A 125 13.53 -46.37 13.42
CA VAL A 125 13.14 -45.20 12.61
C VAL A 125 12.15 -44.27 13.33
N PRO A 126 11.08 -44.76 13.99
CA PRO A 126 10.17 -43.89 14.72
C PRO A 126 10.83 -43.17 15.90
N ALA A 127 11.75 -43.84 16.60
CA ALA A 127 12.51 -43.25 17.71
C ALA A 127 13.49 -42.18 17.19
N ASN A 128 14.10 -42.42 16.03
CA ASN A 128 14.98 -41.45 15.38
C ASN A 128 14.21 -40.20 14.91
N LEU A 129 13.00 -40.37 14.37
CA LEU A 129 12.14 -39.24 14.00
C LEU A 129 11.75 -38.41 15.24
N GLU A 130 11.40 -39.07 16.33
CA GLU A 130 11.08 -38.40 17.60
C GLU A 130 12.27 -37.59 18.12
N LYS A 131 13.48 -38.17 18.11
CA LYS A 131 14.72 -37.44 18.45
C LYS A 131 14.95 -36.23 17.54
N LEU A 132 14.71 -36.36 16.24
CA LEU A 132 14.89 -35.27 15.27
C LEU A 132 13.93 -34.12 15.57
N ILE A 133 12.64 -34.43 15.79
CA ILE A 133 11.63 -33.44 16.17
C ILE A 133 12.02 -32.73 17.47
N GLN A 134 12.48 -33.48 18.48
CA GLN A 134 12.88 -32.90 19.77
C GLN A 134 14.09 -31.99 19.63
N LYS A 135 15.10 -32.34 18.83
CA LYS A 135 16.23 -31.45 18.51
C LYS A 135 15.78 -30.15 17.84
N ILE A 136 14.84 -30.22 16.89
CA ILE A 136 14.29 -29.04 16.23
C ILE A 136 13.53 -28.15 17.23
N LYS A 137 12.66 -28.75 18.06
CA LYS A 137 11.85 -28.01 19.04
C LYS A 137 12.66 -27.38 20.17
N SER A 138 13.75 -28.03 20.58
CA SER A 138 14.63 -27.57 21.67
C SER A 138 15.77 -26.67 21.21
N CYS A 139 15.84 -26.31 19.91
CA CYS A 139 16.91 -25.45 19.44
C CYS A 139 16.79 -24.03 20.00
N ASN A 140 17.94 -23.37 20.15
CA ASN A 140 18.03 -22.02 20.71
C ASN A 140 17.85 -20.91 19.65
N TYR A 141 17.51 -21.27 18.41
CA TYR A 141 17.25 -20.29 17.36
C TYR A 141 15.80 -19.78 17.45
N PRO A 142 15.57 -18.50 17.84
CA PRO A 142 14.21 -17.95 17.98
C PRO A 142 13.45 -17.97 16.65
N ALA A 143 14.17 -17.92 15.53
CA ALA A 143 13.61 -18.03 14.19
C ALA A 143 12.96 -19.41 13.92
N ILE A 144 13.29 -20.46 14.69
CA ILE A 144 12.90 -21.84 14.36
C ILE A 144 12.03 -22.47 15.44
N ASN A 145 12.35 -22.26 16.73
CA ASN A 145 11.74 -23.02 17.83
C ASN A 145 10.22 -22.80 18.03
N LYS A 146 9.63 -21.79 17.37
CA LYS A 146 8.19 -21.52 17.37
C LYS A 146 7.43 -22.05 16.14
N ALA A 147 8.14 -22.55 15.13
CA ALA A 147 7.53 -22.99 13.89
C ALA A 147 6.67 -24.25 14.08
N LYS A 148 5.53 -24.31 13.40
CA LYS A 148 4.70 -25.53 13.38
C LYS A 148 5.35 -26.58 12.49
N ILE A 149 5.55 -27.78 13.01
CA ILE A 149 6.18 -28.88 12.26
C ILE A 149 5.10 -29.70 11.56
N ILE A 150 5.21 -29.87 10.24
CA ILE A 150 4.41 -30.75 9.40
C ILE A 150 5.28 -31.95 9.01
N ILE A 151 4.87 -33.15 9.41
CA ILE A 151 5.53 -34.40 9.03
C ILE A 151 4.76 -35.03 7.87
N ILE A 152 5.45 -35.29 6.76
CA ILE A 152 4.97 -36.07 5.63
C ILE A 152 5.60 -37.46 5.73
N SER A 153 4.80 -38.52 5.82
CA SER A 153 5.34 -39.89 5.68
C SER A 153 5.77 -40.15 4.23
N PRO A 154 6.72 -41.06 3.96
CA PRO A 154 7.18 -41.29 2.59
C PRO A 154 6.06 -41.76 1.66
N PRO A 155 6.13 -41.46 0.34
CA PRO A 155 5.24 -42.02 -0.66
C PRO A 155 5.46 -43.54 -0.82
N PRO A 156 4.49 -44.29 -1.39
CA PRO A 156 4.64 -45.73 -1.61
C PRO A 156 5.77 -46.02 -2.60
N TYR A 157 6.35 -47.22 -2.51
CA TYR A 157 7.30 -47.71 -3.51
C TYR A 157 6.56 -48.31 -4.70
N GLY A 158 7.04 -48.02 -5.90
CA GLY A 158 6.55 -48.62 -7.13
C GLY A 158 7.17 -50.00 -7.39
N VAL A 159 6.53 -50.76 -8.26
CA VAL A 159 6.93 -52.13 -8.62
C VAL A 159 8.38 -52.17 -9.10
N LYS A 160 8.80 -51.19 -9.92
CA LYS A 160 10.17 -51.11 -10.45
C LYS A 160 11.24 -50.96 -9.37
N ALA A 161 10.92 -50.27 -8.27
CA ALA A 161 11.85 -50.14 -7.17
C ALA A 161 11.92 -51.44 -6.36
N GLU A 162 10.76 -52.03 -6.07
CA GLU A 162 10.63 -53.27 -5.30
C GLU A 162 11.34 -54.48 -5.93
N THR A 163 11.51 -54.50 -7.25
CA THR A 163 12.27 -55.55 -7.95
C THR A 163 13.78 -55.41 -7.84
N THR A 164 14.29 -54.30 -7.30
CA THR A 164 15.74 -54.12 -7.07
C THR A 164 16.15 -54.63 -5.69
N GLU A 165 17.34 -55.22 -5.57
CA GLU A 165 17.90 -55.67 -4.29
C GLU A 165 17.96 -54.55 -3.24
N LYS A 166 18.20 -53.31 -3.70
CA LYS A 166 18.33 -52.13 -2.84
C LYS A 166 17.03 -51.77 -2.12
N TYR A 167 15.89 -51.97 -2.76
CA TYR A 167 14.60 -51.47 -2.29
C TYR A 167 13.56 -52.57 -2.02
N THR A 168 13.89 -53.83 -2.28
CA THR A 168 12.99 -54.98 -2.07
C THR A 168 12.40 -55.06 -0.66
N GLY A 169 11.08 -55.23 -0.58
CA GLY A 169 10.26 -55.17 0.63
C GLY A 169 10.06 -53.75 1.19
N GLY A 170 10.44 -52.71 0.44
CA GLY A 170 10.48 -51.33 0.91
C GLY A 170 9.10 -50.71 1.10
N GLY A 171 8.16 -50.99 0.21
CA GLY A 171 6.78 -50.52 0.27
C GLY A 171 6.06 -50.98 1.53
N LYS A 172 6.25 -52.24 1.95
CA LYS A 172 5.73 -52.73 3.24
C LYS A 172 6.33 -51.95 4.41
N ARG A 173 7.65 -51.69 4.37
CA ARG A 173 8.34 -50.90 5.41
C ARG A 173 7.84 -49.46 5.44
N VAL A 174 7.61 -48.82 4.29
CA VAL A 174 7.02 -47.47 4.21
C VAL A 174 5.61 -47.46 4.77
N GLU A 175 4.78 -48.47 4.48
CA GLU A 175 3.42 -48.55 5.02
C GLU A 175 3.42 -48.61 6.56
N GLU A 176 4.26 -49.48 7.13
CA GLU A 176 4.43 -49.61 8.58
C GLU A 176 5.00 -48.32 9.20
N MET A 177 5.99 -47.71 8.53
CA MET A 177 6.61 -46.45 8.93
C MET A 177 5.61 -45.29 8.92
N SER A 178 4.73 -45.20 7.92
CA SER A 178 3.69 -44.17 7.84
C SER A 178 2.74 -44.22 9.03
N LYS A 179 2.31 -45.44 9.44
CA LYS A 179 1.50 -45.64 10.65
C LYS A 179 2.25 -45.21 11.92
N ALA A 180 3.55 -45.47 11.98
CA ALA A 180 4.38 -45.06 13.11
C ALA A 180 4.59 -43.54 13.16
N PHE A 181 4.82 -42.89 12.01
CA PHE A 181 5.03 -41.43 11.93
C PHE A 181 3.79 -40.66 12.37
N GLN A 182 2.60 -41.13 12.03
CA GLN A 182 1.35 -40.52 12.51
C GLN A 182 1.29 -40.51 14.04
N LYS A 183 1.70 -41.61 14.69
CA LYS A 183 1.75 -41.73 16.15
C LYS A 183 2.81 -40.78 16.74
N VAL A 184 4.02 -40.76 16.17
CA VAL A 184 5.11 -39.88 16.59
C VAL A 184 4.71 -38.40 16.45
N ALA A 185 4.16 -37.99 15.31
CA ALA A 185 3.69 -36.64 15.06
C ALA A 185 2.62 -36.24 16.09
N LYS A 186 1.63 -37.10 16.34
CA LYS A 186 0.59 -36.85 17.35
C LYS A 186 1.17 -36.66 18.76
N ARG A 187 2.06 -37.56 19.22
CA ARG A 187 2.69 -37.46 20.55
C ARG A 187 3.49 -36.17 20.71
N ASN A 188 4.12 -35.73 19.64
CA ASN A 188 4.97 -34.54 19.64
C ASN A 188 4.20 -33.28 19.24
N GLN A 189 2.87 -33.29 19.12
CA GLN A 189 2.07 -32.13 18.70
C GLN A 189 2.53 -31.52 17.37
N CYS A 190 2.89 -32.38 16.42
CA CYS A 190 3.17 -32.00 15.03
C CYS A 190 1.94 -32.26 14.16
N LEU A 191 1.82 -31.52 13.08
CA LEU A 191 0.85 -31.76 12.02
C LEU A 191 1.35 -32.94 11.17
N PHE A 192 0.43 -33.68 10.54
CA PHE A 192 0.78 -34.90 9.82
C PHE A 192 0.05 -35.00 8.48
N VAL A 193 0.80 -35.38 7.44
CA VAL A 193 0.30 -35.74 6.11
C VAL A 193 0.74 -37.16 5.80
N ASN A 194 -0.20 -37.99 5.39
CA ASN A 194 0.09 -39.37 5.01
C ASN A 194 0.52 -39.43 3.54
N GLY A 195 1.82 -39.31 3.27
CA GLY A 195 2.34 -39.40 1.90
C GLY A 195 2.13 -40.78 1.26
N PHE A 196 2.05 -41.86 2.05
CA PHE A 196 1.79 -43.22 1.55
C PHE A 196 0.37 -43.36 1.00
N LYS A 197 -0.61 -42.65 1.59
CA LYS A 197 -2.02 -42.62 1.15
C LYS A 197 -2.40 -41.27 0.53
N THR A 198 -1.51 -40.69 -0.27
CA THR A 198 -1.78 -39.42 -0.96
C THR A 198 -2.90 -39.61 -2.00
N PRO A 199 -4.00 -38.85 -1.95
CA PRO A 199 -5.09 -38.97 -2.90
C PRO A 199 -4.64 -38.77 -4.36
N GLY A 200 -4.95 -39.74 -5.21
CA GLY A 200 -4.66 -39.70 -6.65
C GLY A 200 -3.17 -39.81 -7.01
N LEU A 201 -2.29 -40.12 -6.06
CA LEU A 201 -0.90 -40.45 -6.33
C LEU A 201 -0.78 -41.92 -6.77
N ASP A 202 -0.28 -42.15 -7.98
CA ASP A 202 0.06 -43.49 -8.47
C ASP A 202 1.56 -43.56 -8.79
N ILE A 203 2.32 -44.20 -7.92
CA ILE A 203 3.78 -44.27 -8.03
C ILE A 203 4.25 -45.01 -9.28
N ASN A 204 3.47 -45.97 -9.81
CA ASN A 204 3.90 -46.77 -10.95
C ASN A 204 3.85 -45.99 -12.27
N THR A 205 3.01 -44.95 -12.31
CA THR A 205 2.86 -44.09 -13.49
C THR A 205 3.51 -42.72 -13.31
N MET A 206 3.65 -42.24 -12.07
CA MET A 206 4.16 -40.90 -11.75
C MET A 206 5.57 -40.87 -11.14
N ALA A 207 6.26 -42.02 -11.14
CA ALA A 207 7.70 -42.11 -10.86
C ALA A 207 8.35 -43.11 -11.81
N GLU A 208 9.26 -42.64 -12.66
CA GLU A 208 9.84 -43.46 -13.73
C GLU A 208 10.59 -44.70 -13.18
N ASP A 209 11.28 -44.52 -12.06
CA ASP A 209 12.03 -45.57 -11.36
C ASP A 209 11.26 -46.20 -10.18
N GLY A 210 10.01 -45.78 -9.98
CA GLY A 210 9.16 -46.24 -8.87
C GLY A 210 9.50 -45.63 -7.51
N LEU A 211 10.32 -44.57 -7.44
CA LEU A 211 10.65 -43.86 -6.18
C LEU A 211 10.57 -42.35 -6.30
N HIS A 212 11.18 -41.79 -7.34
CA HIS A 212 11.35 -40.36 -7.49
C HIS A 212 10.15 -39.76 -8.22
N LEU A 213 9.41 -38.94 -7.49
CA LEU A 213 8.16 -38.34 -7.97
C LEU A 213 8.42 -37.35 -9.10
N ASP A 214 7.62 -37.43 -10.16
CA ASP A 214 7.56 -36.37 -11.17
C ASP A 214 6.88 -35.10 -10.61
N ALA A 215 6.74 -34.06 -11.44
CA ALA A 215 6.10 -32.80 -11.05
C ALA A 215 4.63 -32.97 -10.61
N THR A 216 3.90 -33.89 -11.25
CA THR A 216 2.48 -34.15 -11.00
C THR A 216 2.32 -34.84 -9.65
N ALA A 217 3.09 -35.90 -9.41
CA ALA A 217 3.12 -36.59 -8.14
C ALA A 217 3.59 -35.70 -6.99
N SER A 218 4.64 -34.90 -7.21
CA SER A 218 5.14 -33.93 -6.23
C SER A 218 4.08 -32.90 -5.86
N ARG A 219 3.27 -32.44 -6.83
CA ARG A 219 2.15 -31.53 -6.58
C ARG A 219 1.05 -32.20 -5.75
N LYS A 220 0.67 -33.43 -6.07
CA LYS A 220 -0.32 -34.20 -5.31
C LYS A 220 0.12 -34.42 -3.86
N LEU A 221 1.41 -34.70 -3.64
CA LEU A 221 1.98 -34.88 -2.30
C LEU A 221 1.84 -33.63 -1.43
N ILE A 222 1.96 -32.43 -2.00
CA ILE A 222 1.90 -31.16 -1.24
C ILE A 222 0.50 -30.57 -1.12
N GLU A 223 -0.50 -31.03 -1.87
CA GLU A 223 -1.86 -30.50 -1.77
C GLU A 223 -2.42 -30.53 -0.33
N PRO A 224 -2.33 -31.65 0.42
CA PRO A 224 -2.75 -31.68 1.83
C PRO A 224 -1.92 -30.76 2.72
N VAL A 225 -0.63 -30.59 2.41
CA VAL A 225 0.28 -29.69 3.16
C VAL A 225 -0.18 -28.25 2.99
N VAL A 226 -0.50 -27.83 1.76
CA VAL A 226 -1.00 -26.49 1.45
C VAL A 226 -2.34 -26.23 2.15
N GLN A 227 -3.24 -27.22 2.20
CA GLN A 227 -4.50 -27.12 2.94
C GLN A 227 -4.26 -26.90 4.44
N ILE A 228 -3.33 -27.65 5.03
CA ILE A 228 -2.93 -27.48 6.44
C ILE A 228 -2.34 -26.09 6.66
N ILE A 229 -1.36 -25.67 5.84
CA ILE A 229 -0.72 -24.35 5.93
C ILE A 229 -1.76 -23.25 5.84
N THR A 230 -2.67 -23.32 4.87
CA THR A 230 -3.75 -22.35 4.69
C THR A 230 -4.67 -22.26 5.90
N LYS A 231 -5.08 -23.41 6.44
CA LYS A 231 -5.96 -23.49 7.62
C LYS A 231 -5.27 -22.93 8.86
N GLU A 232 -4.01 -23.29 9.07
CA GLU A 232 -3.22 -22.85 10.22
C GLU A 232 -2.80 -21.37 10.12
N ALA A 233 -2.47 -20.89 8.92
CA ALA A 233 -2.27 -19.47 8.63
C ALA A 233 -3.52 -18.66 8.99
N SER A 234 -4.70 -19.20 8.69
CA SER A 234 -5.98 -18.59 9.05
C SER A 234 -6.27 -18.62 10.55
N SER A 235 -5.75 -19.60 11.31
CA SER A 235 -5.98 -19.76 12.76
C SER A 235 -5.09 -18.85 13.63
N PHE A 236 -3.97 -18.36 13.11
CA PHE A 236 -3.20 -17.28 13.75
C PHE A 236 -3.98 -15.97 13.86
N LYS A 237 -5.11 -15.83 13.16
CA LYS A 237 -6.12 -14.78 13.36
C LYS A 237 -6.99 -15.00 14.61
N LYS A 238 -6.40 -15.27 15.79
CA LYS A 238 -7.00 -14.70 17.01
C LYS A 238 -6.63 -13.21 17.02
N SER A 239 -7.20 -12.48 16.07
CA SER A 239 -7.08 -11.03 16.02
C SER A 239 -7.68 -10.49 17.31
N ALA A 240 -7.11 -9.40 17.82
CA ALA A 240 -7.92 -8.48 18.60
C ALA A 240 -9.23 -8.21 17.84
N PRO A 241 -10.36 -7.91 18.51
CA PRO A 241 -11.54 -7.46 17.77
C PRO A 241 -11.09 -6.34 16.83
N GLY A 242 -11.33 -6.51 15.53
CA GLY A 242 -10.84 -5.59 14.51
C GLY A 242 -11.23 -4.15 14.82
N VAL A 243 -10.52 -3.19 14.23
CA VAL A 243 -10.78 -1.76 14.46
C VAL A 243 -12.26 -1.47 14.22
N LYS A 244 -12.93 -0.93 15.24
CA LYS A 244 -14.36 -0.60 15.17
C LYS A 244 -14.54 0.49 14.13
N ILE A 245 -15.58 0.40 13.31
CA ILE A 245 -15.90 1.40 12.30
C ILE A 245 -17.18 2.11 12.72
N ASN A 246 -17.11 3.44 12.82
CA ASN A 246 -18.26 4.32 13.00
C ASN A 246 -18.64 4.95 11.66
N GLU A 247 -19.85 5.50 11.58
CA GLU A 247 -20.31 6.25 10.40
C GLU A 247 -20.66 7.69 10.79
N ILE A 248 -20.25 8.62 9.93
CA ILE A 248 -20.59 10.04 10.04
C ILE A 248 -21.52 10.39 8.88
N ARG A 249 -22.71 10.88 9.21
CA ARG A 249 -23.64 11.44 8.22
C ARG A 249 -23.48 12.94 8.16
N VAL A 250 -23.23 13.46 6.97
CA VAL A 250 -23.00 14.89 6.74
C VAL A 250 -24.15 15.44 5.89
N LYS A 251 -24.76 16.53 6.34
CA LYS A 251 -25.76 17.25 5.55
C LYS A 251 -25.07 18.08 4.48
N ALA A 252 -25.52 17.97 3.24
CA ALA A 252 -25.03 18.71 2.09
C ALA A 252 -26.19 18.99 1.11
N PRO A 253 -26.07 19.94 0.17
CA PRO A 253 -27.08 20.22 -0.86
C PRO A 253 -27.14 19.14 -1.97
N PHE A 254 -26.45 18.03 -1.77
CA PHE A 254 -26.42 16.85 -2.64
C PHE A 254 -26.42 15.58 -1.79
N GLU A 255 -26.68 14.43 -2.40
CA GLU A 255 -26.59 13.15 -1.71
C GLU A 255 -25.15 12.89 -1.24
N MET A 256 -24.97 12.79 0.07
CA MET A 256 -23.68 12.53 0.70
C MET A 256 -23.69 11.14 1.33
N PRO A 257 -22.89 10.18 0.82
CA PRO A 257 -22.76 8.87 1.46
C PRO A 257 -22.27 8.99 2.89
N ALA A 258 -22.70 8.07 3.75
CA ALA A 258 -22.16 7.95 5.10
C ALA A 258 -20.65 7.71 5.05
N ILE A 259 -19.88 8.54 5.76
CA ILE A 259 -18.43 8.46 5.80
C ILE A 259 -18.04 7.50 6.91
N LYS A 260 -17.36 6.41 6.55
CA LYS A 260 -16.81 5.46 7.52
C LYS A 260 -15.54 6.01 8.15
N VAL A 261 -15.44 5.91 9.47
CA VAL A 261 -14.28 6.36 10.25
C VAL A 261 -13.86 5.30 11.26
N SER A 262 -12.55 5.15 11.43
CA SER A 262 -11.95 4.14 12.29
C SER A 262 -11.91 4.59 13.75
N ASP A 263 -12.36 3.74 14.66
CA ASP A 263 -12.42 3.95 16.10
C ASP A 263 -11.42 3.05 16.81
N PHE A 264 -10.31 3.66 17.21
CA PHE A 264 -9.19 3.02 17.89
C PHE A 264 -9.28 3.09 19.42
N SER A 265 -10.39 3.57 19.99
CA SER A 265 -10.52 3.80 21.44
C SER A 265 -10.29 2.55 22.29
N LYS A 266 -10.54 1.36 21.73
CA LYS A 266 -10.34 0.06 22.37
C LYS A 266 -9.11 -0.71 21.87
N SER A 267 -8.35 -0.13 20.94
CA SER A 267 -7.18 -0.80 20.36
C SER A 267 -5.99 -0.77 21.33
N PRO A 268 -5.13 -1.81 21.35
CA PRO A 268 -3.92 -1.83 22.16
C PRO A 268 -2.99 -0.66 21.81
N LYS A 269 -2.36 -0.07 22.83
CA LYS A 269 -1.38 0.99 22.68
C LYS A 269 0.04 0.42 22.71
N ILE A 270 0.90 0.91 21.82
CA ILE A 270 2.29 0.49 21.68
C ILE A 270 3.15 1.75 21.64
N SER A 271 3.90 2.01 22.70
CA SER A 271 4.79 3.17 22.74
C SER A 271 6.07 2.92 21.96
N ILE A 272 6.58 3.92 21.24
CA ILE A 272 7.86 3.82 20.54
C ILE A 272 9.05 3.66 21.51
N THR A 273 8.95 4.17 22.75
CA THR A 273 10.00 4.04 23.76
C THR A 273 10.16 2.60 24.24
N GLU A 274 9.08 1.83 24.31
CA GLU A 274 9.11 0.39 24.62
C GLU A 274 9.80 -0.43 23.51
N LEU A 275 9.95 0.14 22.32
CA LEU A 275 10.60 -0.47 21.17
C LEU A 275 11.98 0.15 20.86
N GLY A 276 12.52 0.91 21.81
CA GLY A 276 13.90 1.40 21.77
C GLY A 276 14.10 2.77 21.11
N ALA A 277 13.03 3.57 20.92
CA ALA A 277 13.19 4.96 20.51
C ALA A 277 14.01 5.75 21.55
N VAL A 278 14.96 6.55 21.08
CA VAL A 278 15.81 7.41 21.91
C VAL A 278 15.74 8.84 21.37
N PRO A 279 15.40 9.86 22.19
CA PRO A 279 15.38 11.25 21.75
C PRO A 279 16.71 11.66 21.11
N GLY A 280 16.64 12.40 19.98
CA GLY A 280 17.82 12.81 19.20
C GLY A 280 18.46 11.72 18.33
N ASP A 281 18.17 10.43 18.54
CA ASP A 281 18.66 9.33 17.70
C ASP A 281 17.67 9.02 16.58
N LYS A 282 17.95 9.55 15.39
CA LYS A 282 17.12 9.41 14.19
C LYS A 282 16.86 7.95 13.81
N GLU A 283 17.91 7.12 13.86
CA GLU A 283 17.82 5.73 13.40
C GLU A 283 16.98 4.89 14.35
N LYS A 284 17.25 4.99 15.66
CA LYS A 284 16.49 4.26 16.67
C LYS A 284 15.02 4.66 16.70
N THR A 285 14.73 5.96 16.60
CA THR A 285 13.36 6.47 16.54
C THR A 285 12.62 5.92 15.31
N SER A 286 13.25 6.00 14.12
CA SER A 286 12.65 5.49 12.88
C SER A 286 12.38 3.98 12.95
N GLN A 287 13.34 3.20 13.47
CA GLN A 287 13.18 1.75 13.64
C GLN A 287 12.10 1.40 14.66
N ALA A 288 12.00 2.14 15.77
CA ALA A 288 10.99 1.92 16.79
C ALA A 288 9.57 2.22 16.27
N ILE A 289 9.40 3.30 15.51
CA ILE A 289 8.12 3.63 14.86
C ILE A 289 7.72 2.51 13.89
N ALA A 290 8.63 2.08 13.01
CA ALA A 290 8.35 1.00 12.06
C ALA A 290 7.96 -0.30 12.78
N LYS A 291 8.70 -0.71 13.82
CA LYS A 291 8.38 -1.88 14.65
C LYS A 291 7.02 -1.74 15.33
N ALA A 292 6.66 -0.54 15.80
CA ALA A 292 5.37 -0.29 16.44
C ALA A 292 4.21 -0.46 15.45
N ILE A 293 4.36 0.07 14.22
CA ILE A 293 3.38 -0.05 13.14
C ILE A 293 3.21 -1.52 12.74
N GLU A 294 4.30 -2.25 12.56
CA GLU A 294 4.25 -3.70 12.25
C GLU A 294 3.52 -4.48 13.34
N LYS A 295 3.85 -4.22 14.60
CA LYS A 295 3.21 -4.89 15.74
C LYS A 295 1.72 -4.55 15.83
N ALA A 296 1.35 -3.28 15.64
CA ALA A 296 -0.05 -2.83 15.63
C ALA A 296 -0.85 -3.50 14.50
N ASN A 297 -0.28 -3.57 13.30
CA ASN A 297 -0.91 -4.22 12.15
C ASN A 297 -1.05 -5.74 12.36
N ALA A 298 0.00 -6.41 12.84
CA ALA A 298 0.04 -7.86 13.04
C ALA A 298 -1.00 -8.38 14.05
N ILE A 299 -1.36 -7.58 15.06
CA ILE A 299 -2.38 -7.96 16.05
C ILE A 299 -3.82 -7.65 15.60
N GLY A 300 -4.01 -7.14 14.37
CA GLY A 300 -5.32 -6.79 13.81
C GLY A 300 -5.78 -5.36 14.09
N GLY A 301 -4.95 -4.58 14.79
CA GLY A 301 -5.10 -3.14 14.93
C GLY A 301 -4.50 -2.59 16.22
N GLY A 302 -3.96 -1.37 16.17
CA GLY A 302 -3.27 -0.79 17.32
C GLY A 302 -3.03 0.72 17.20
N VAL A 303 -2.74 1.32 18.34
CA VAL A 303 -2.34 2.72 18.48
C VAL A 303 -0.83 2.77 18.71
N VAL A 304 -0.08 3.30 17.75
CA VAL A 304 1.33 3.63 17.90
C VAL A 304 1.44 4.96 18.61
N VAL A 305 1.95 4.95 19.84
CA VAL A 305 2.02 6.14 20.69
C VAL A 305 3.39 6.81 20.54
N ILE A 306 3.36 8.08 20.15
CA ILE A 306 4.50 8.99 20.22
C ILE A 306 4.35 9.81 21.51
N PRO A 307 5.16 9.54 22.54
CA PRO A 307 5.07 10.25 23.80
C PRO A 307 5.61 11.69 23.68
N GLU A 308 5.38 12.48 24.73
CA GLU A 308 5.94 13.82 24.85
C GLU A 308 7.47 13.83 24.61
N GLY A 309 7.95 14.89 23.95
CA GLY A 309 9.35 15.05 23.58
C GLY A 309 9.54 15.21 22.07
N GLU A 310 10.75 15.60 21.68
CA GLU A 310 11.14 15.73 20.27
C GLU A 310 11.81 14.44 19.75
N TRP A 311 11.29 13.93 18.64
CA TRP A 311 11.64 12.64 18.06
C TRP A 311 12.06 12.85 16.60
N LEU A 312 13.36 12.98 16.36
CA LEU A 312 13.91 13.06 15.01
C LEU A 312 13.69 11.72 14.29
N THR A 313 13.12 11.75 13.09
CA THR A 313 12.76 10.55 12.33
C THR A 313 12.97 10.72 10.82
N LYS A 314 13.01 9.59 10.12
CA LYS A 314 12.87 9.47 8.67
C LYS A 314 11.39 9.37 8.28
N LYS A 315 11.13 8.96 7.03
CA LYS A 315 9.79 8.59 6.55
C LYS A 315 9.08 7.60 7.46
N ILE A 316 7.75 7.70 7.50
CA ILE A 316 6.86 6.76 8.18
C ILE A 316 5.93 6.15 7.15
N HIS A 317 5.92 4.82 7.06
CA HIS A 317 4.97 4.07 6.23
C HIS A 317 3.92 3.42 7.13
N LEU A 318 2.69 3.91 7.06
CA LEU A 318 1.56 3.36 7.79
C LEU A 318 1.09 2.04 7.16
N LYS A 319 0.38 1.25 7.96
CA LYS A 319 -0.30 0.02 7.52
C LYS A 319 -1.77 0.07 7.91
N SER A 320 -2.57 -0.81 7.30
CA SER A 320 -3.98 -0.97 7.65
C SER A 320 -4.17 -1.22 9.16
N ASN A 321 -5.27 -0.69 9.71
CA ASN A 321 -5.63 -0.83 11.13
C ASN A 321 -4.62 -0.19 12.09
N VAL A 322 -3.93 0.88 11.70
CA VAL A 322 -2.96 1.57 12.56
C VAL A 322 -3.39 3.02 12.80
N ASN A 323 -3.32 3.44 14.06
CA ASN A 323 -3.41 4.84 14.47
C ASN A 323 -2.05 5.33 14.97
N LEU A 324 -1.44 6.31 14.28
CA LEU A 324 -0.28 7.03 14.77
C LEU A 324 -0.75 8.16 15.70
N HIS A 325 -0.61 7.99 17.01
CA HIS A 325 -1.11 8.92 18.01
C HIS A 325 0.02 9.74 18.63
N LEU A 326 -0.01 11.06 18.44
CA LEU A 326 0.94 11.99 19.02
C LEU A 326 0.38 12.58 20.31
N ASN A 327 0.96 12.22 21.45
CA ASN A 327 0.59 12.82 22.73
C ASN A 327 0.82 14.33 22.70
N LYS A 328 0.08 15.06 23.54
CA LYS A 328 0.34 16.47 23.78
C LYS A 328 1.81 16.68 24.15
N GLY A 329 2.46 17.65 23.51
CA GLY A 329 3.89 17.94 23.69
C GLY A 329 4.85 17.01 22.92
N ALA A 330 4.34 16.03 22.18
CA ALA A 330 5.16 15.26 21.24
C ALA A 330 5.45 16.08 19.97
N VAL A 331 6.69 16.05 19.50
CA VAL A 331 7.11 16.61 18.21
C VAL A 331 7.80 15.50 17.41
N LEU A 332 7.16 15.02 16.34
CA LEU A 332 7.82 14.21 15.32
C LEU A 332 8.53 15.14 14.33
N LEU A 333 9.85 15.23 14.44
CA LEU A 333 10.68 16.08 13.57
C LEU A 333 11.24 15.24 12.41
N PHE A 334 10.81 15.53 11.18
CA PHE A 334 11.25 14.83 9.98
C PHE A 334 12.57 15.40 9.46
N SER A 335 13.49 14.48 9.12
CA SER A 335 14.77 14.78 8.47
C SER A 335 14.61 15.51 7.15
N GLU A 336 15.59 16.33 6.77
CA GLU A 336 15.65 16.98 5.45
C GLU A 336 16.55 16.25 4.46
N ASN A 337 17.19 15.16 4.87
CA ASN A 337 18.04 14.36 3.98
C ASN A 337 17.18 13.55 2.99
N PRO A 338 17.29 13.77 1.66
CA PRO A 338 16.50 13.06 0.66
C PRO A 338 16.67 11.54 0.70
N GLU A 339 17.85 11.02 1.06
CA GLU A 339 18.12 9.59 1.17
C GLU A 339 17.25 8.89 2.22
N ASP A 340 16.81 9.61 3.26
CA ASP A 340 15.90 9.06 4.28
C ASP A 340 14.50 8.74 3.71
N TYR A 341 14.21 9.22 2.50
CA TYR A 341 12.94 9.04 1.80
C TYR A 341 13.03 7.98 0.69
N LEU A 342 14.17 7.30 0.54
CA LEU A 342 14.39 6.20 -0.40
C LEU A 342 14.23 4.81 0.22
N PRO A 343 13.84 3.77 -0.55
CA PRO A 343 13.61 3.76 -2.00
C PRO A 343 12.37 4.54 -2.42
N ALA A 344 12.30 4.88 -3.71
CA ALA A 344 11.17 5.57 -4.32
C ALA A 344 9.86 4.77 -4.17
N VAL A 345 8.74 5.48 -4.06
CA VAL A 345 7.40 4.90 -3.90
C VAL A 345 6.45 5.44 -4.98
N HIS A 346 5.40 4.67 -5.25
CA HIS A 346 4.33 5.07 -6.17
C HIS A 346 3.58 6.28 -5.61
N SER A 347 3.81 7.45 -6.18
CA SER A 347 3.18 8.71 -5.78
C SER A 347 2.65 9.45 -7.02
N THR A 348 2.28 10.71 -6.86
CA THR A 348 1.89 11.63 -7.93
C THR A 348 2.54 12.98 -7.69
N TRP A 349 2.95 13.68 -8.75
CA TRP A 349 3.58 15.01 -8.65
C TRP A 349 2.89 15.97 -9.62
N GLU A 350 2.28 17.05 -9.10
CA GLU A 350 1.43 17.99 -9.84
C GLU A 350 0.39 17.31 -10.77
N GLY A 351 -0.23 16.24 -10.26
CA GLY A 351 -1.30 15.50 -10.94
C GLY A 351 -0.85 14.43 -11.94
N MET A 352 0.41 13.99 -11.91
CA MET A 352 0.95 12.93 -12.76
C MET A 352 1.58 11.80 -11.93
N GLU A 353 1.13 10.54 -12.11
CA GLU A 353 1.68 9.41 -11.34
C GLU A 353 3.14 9.12 -11.71
N CYS A 354 3.96 8.81 -10.70
CA CYS A 354 5.36 8.47 -10.84
C CYS A 354 5.92 7.69 -9.64
N TYR A 355 7.14 7.19 -9.75
CA TYR A 355 7.94 6.78 -8.59
C TYR A 355 8.87 7.91 -8.18
N ASN A 356 8.69 8.41 -6.96
CA ASN A 356 9.46 9.54 -6.41
C ASN A 356 9.85 9.27 -4.94
N TYR A 357 10.59 10.19 -4.31
CA TYR A 357 10.84 10.17 -2.87
C TYR A 357 9.54 9.90 -2.08
N SER A 358 9.64 9.09 -1.03
CA SER A 358 8.52 8.84 -0.13
C SER A 358 7.98 10.15 0.44
N PRO A 359 6.65 10.32 0.51
CA PRO A 359 6.02 11.26 1.42
C PRO A 359 6.52 11.04 2.85
N LEU A 360 6.55 12.10 3.66
CA LEU A 360 7.05 12.04 5.04
C LEU A 360 6.25 11.05 5.89
N ILE A 361 4.92 11.12 5.76
CA ILE A 361 3.99 10.09 6.26
C ILE A 361 3.21 9.56 5.07
N TYR A 362 3.32 8.24 4.84
CA TYR A 362 2.80 7.60 3.64
C TYR A 362 1.94 6.39 3.98
N ALA A 363 0.80 6.24 3.30
CA ALA A 363 0.02 5.01 3.31
C ALA A 363 -0.38 4.67 1.87
N TYR A 364 -0.14 3.43 1.44
CA TYR A 364 -0.51 2.93 0.12
C TYR A 364 -1.43 1.73 0.27
N GLU A 365 -2.60 1.77 -0.37
CA GLU A 365 -3.57 0.66 -0.37
C GLU A 365 -3.95 0.18 1.05
N CYS A 366 -4.03 1.12 2.00
CA CYS A 366 -4.32 0.83 3.39
C CYS A 366 -5.81 1.05 3.72
N LYS A 367 -6.30 0.32 4.71
CA LYS A 367 -7.65 0.49 5.26
C LYS A 367 -7.61 0.76 6.74
N ASN A 368 -8.52 1.60 7.20
CA ASN A 368 -8.69 1.92 8.61
C ASN A 368 -7.42 2.51 9.22
N ILE A 369 -7.05 3.71 8.77
CA ILE A 369 -5.81 4.38 9.18
C ILE A 369 -6.15 5.68 9.89
N ALA A 370 -5.39 5.99 10.92
CA ALA A 370 -5.54 7.25 11.63
C ALA A 370 -4.20 7.90 11.98
N ILE A 371 -4.19 9.22 12.02
CA ILE A 371 -3.16 10.02 12.67
C ILE A 371 -3.89 10.96 13.62
N THR A 372 -3.65 10.83 14.92
CA THR A 372 -4.46 11.49 15.94
C THR A 372 -3.61 12.11 17.05
N GLY A 373 -4.24 12.92 17.90
CA GLY A 373 -3.63 13.43 19.13
C GLY A 373 -3.49 14.96 19.13
N GLU A 374 -2.65 15.47 20.02
CA GLU A 374 -2.45 16.92 20.22
C GLU A 374 -1.00 17.35 19.98
N GLY A 375 -0.14 16.42 19.55
CA GLY A 375 1.25 16.70 19.21
C GLY A 375 1.43 17.32 17.82
N GLU A 376 2.70 17.54 17.47
CA GLU A 376 3.15 18.21 16.26
C GLU A 376 3.91 17.24 15.34
N VAL A 377 3.62 17.29 14.05
CA VAL A 377 4.51 16.77 13.00
C VAL A 377 5.17 17.96 12.30
N LYS A 378 6.50 17.93 12.19
CA LYS A 378 7.29 19.06 11.71
C LYS A 378 8.36 18.64 10.73
N ALA A 379 8.51 19.38 9.62
CA ALA A 379 9.59 19.14 8.67
C ALA A 379 10.76 20.11 8.89
N LYS A 380 11.98 19.57 8.90
CA LYS A 380 13.19 20.36 8.61
C LYS A 380 13.20 20.74 7.12
N MET A 381 13.66 21.95 6.80
CA MET A 381 13.40 22.58 5.50
C MET A 381 14.63 23.04 4.74
N ASP A 382 15.84 22.99 5.31
CA ASP A 382 17.01 23.65 4.73
C ASP A 382 17.33 23.08 3.34
N VAL A 383 17.27 21.75 3.18
CA VAL A 383 17.45 21.09 1.87
C VAL A 383 16.26 21.32 0.94
N TRP A 384 15.03 21.20 1.44
CA TRP A 384 13.83 21.34 0.60
C TRP A 384 13.64 22.76 0.06
N GLN A 385 14.08 23.78 0.81
CA GLN A 385 14.07 25.17 0.37
C GLN A 385 15.02 25.41 -0.80
N VAL A 386 16.17 24.72 -0.85
CA VAL A 386 17.06 24.78 -2.02
C VAL A 386 16.32 24.26 -3.27
N TRP A 387 15.47 23.25 -3.12
CA TRP A 387 14.68 22.65 -4.20
C TRP A 387 13.44 23.47 -4.60
N PHE A 388 13.23 24.66 -4.02
CA PHE A 388 12.23 25.62 -4.51
C PHE A 388 12.66 26.25 -5.83
N ALA A 389 13.97 26.37 -6.04
CA ALA A 389 14.54 26.86 -7.29
C ALA A 389 14.20 25.91 -8.44
N ARG A 390 14.07 26.48 -9.64
CA ARG A 390 13.66 25.76 -10.85
C ARG A 390 14.74 25.82 -11.92
N PRO A 391 15.94 25.27 -11.66
CA PRO A 391 17.01 25.25 -12.64
C PRO A 391 16.59 24.44 -13.87
N ARG A 392 17.29 24.66 -14.98
CA ARG A 392 17.00 23.97 -16.26
C ARG A 392 16.87 22.45 -16.11
N ALA A 393 17.74 21.81 -15.35
CA ALA A 393 17.72 20.34 -15.19
C ALA A 393 16.46 19.83 -14.46
N HIS A 394 15.98 20.55 -13.45
CA HIS A 394 14.68 20.28 -12.80
C HIS A 394 13.52 20.46 -13.78
N MET A 395 13.54 21.54 -14.58
CA MET A 395 12.52 21.80 -15.59
C MET A 395 12.46 20.72 -16.68
N GLU A 396 13.61 20.22 -17.12
CA GLU A 396 13.68 19.07 -18.06
C GLU A 396 13.14 17.78 -17.42
N SER A 397 13.33 17.59 -16.11
CA SER A 397 12.76 16.44 -15.38
C SER A 397 11.23 16.52 -15.27
N ILE A 398 10.68 17.71 -15.02
CA ILE A 398 9.21 17.94 -15.06
C ILE A 398 8.68 17.64 -16.47
N LYS A 399 9.36 18.14 -17.51
CA LYS A 399 9.02 17.88 -18.92
C LYS A 399 9.08 16.39 -19.26
N ARG A 400 10.09 15.68 -18.75
CA ARG A 400 10.19 14.21 -18.89
C ARG A 400 9.00 13.52 -18.27
N LEU A 401 8.63 13.83 -17.02
CA LEU A 401 7.46 13.23 -16.37
C LEU A 401 6.18 13.48 -17.18
N TYR A 402 5.99 14.72 -17.64
CA TYR A 402 4.87 15.07 -18.50
C TYR A 402 4.80 14.20 -19.76
N ASN A 403 5.92 14.02 -20.46
CA ASN A 403 5.97 13.22 -21.68
C ASN A 403 5.73 11.72 -21.42
N LEU A 404 6.25 11.19 -20.31
CA LEU A 404 6.00 9.80 -19.91
C LEU A 404 4.52 9.57 -19.58
N ALA A 405 3.91 10.50 -18.84
CA ALA A 405 2.48 10.50 -18.56
C ALA A 405 1.66 10.61 -19.85
N TRP A 406 2.05 11.51 -20.76
CA TRP A 406 1.40 11.70 -22.05
C TRP A 406 1.41 10.44 -22.91
N ASN A 407 2.57 9.78 -22.98
CA ASN A 407 2.76 8.54 -23.74
C ASN A 407 2.17 7.30 -23.04
N ARG A 408 1.51 7.46 -21.88
CA ARG A 408 0.97 6.37 -21.06
C ARG A 408 2.01 5.30 -20.72
N THR A 409 3.27 5.71 -20.55
CA THR A 409 4.33 4.83 -20.05
C THR A 409 3.87 4.23 -18.71
N PRO A 410 4.09 2.92 -18.44
CA PRO A 410 3.76 2.30 -17.16
C PRO A 410 4.34 3.09 -15.98
N VAL A 411 3.60 3.20 -14.87
CA VAL A 411 3.97 4.11 -13.76
C VAL A 411 5.29 3.67 -13.11
N GLU A 412 5.53 2.37 -13.03
CA GLU A 412 6.75 1.74 -12.55
C GLU A 412 8.01 2.14 -13.34
N GLU A 413 7.87 2.55 -14.60
CA GLU A 413 8.98 3.05 -15.42
C GLU A 413 9.22 4.57 -15.25
N ARG A 414 8.31 5.28 -14.59
CA ARG A 414 8.38 6.73 -14.35
C ARG A 414 9.20 7.04 -13.10
N GLN A 415 10.46 6.61 -13.10
CA GLN A 415 11.40 6.86 -12.01
C GLN A 415 11.88 8.31 -12.04
N MET A 416 11.59 9.07 -10.98
CA MET A 416 11.87 10.51 -10.88
C MET A 416 12.89 10.86 -9.80
N VAL A 417 13.36 9.88 -9.01
CA VAL A 417 14.51 10.07 -8.13
C VAL A 417 15.79 10.06 -8.97
N ASN A 418 16.47 11.20 -9.03
CA ASN A 418 17.81 11.37 -9.58
C ASN A 418 18.41 12.72 -9.12
N ASP A 419 19.69 12.91 -9.40
CA ASP A 419 20.51 14.07 -8.97
C ASP A 419 20.05 15.44 -9.47
N THR A 420 19.08 15.48 -10.39
CA THR A 420 18.66 16.73 -11.05
C THR A 420 17.17 17.00 -10.98
N ALA A 421 16.35 15.97 -10.77
CA ALA A 421 14.90 16.09 -10.78
C ALA A 421 14.39 16.86 -9.58
N HIS A 422 14.94 16.62 -8.38
CA HIS A 422 14.61 17.37 -7.16
C HIS A 422 13.09 17.58 -6.95
N LEU A 423 12.27 16.59 -7.30
CA LEU A 423 10.83 16.63 -7.11
C LEU A 423 10.54 16.41 -5.62
N ARG A 424 10.24 17.51 -4.91
CA ARG A 424 9.98 17.50 -3.46
C ARG A 424 8.82 16.53 -3.11
N PRO A 425 8.94 15.73 -2.03
CA PRO A 425 7.87 14.84 -1.59
C PRO A 425 6.75 15.59 -0.86
N GLN A 426 5.54 15.03 -0.84
CA GLN A 426 4.45 15.50 0.03
C GLN A 426 4.79 15.32 1.51
N PHE A 427 4.12 16.07 2.39
CA PHE A 427 4.21 15.78 3.82
C PHE A 427 3.41 14.53 4.16
N ILE A 428 2.07 14.59 4.13
CA ILE A 428 1.20 13.45 4.39
C ILE A 428 0.54 13.06 3.07
N GLN A 429 0.75 11.83 2.60
CA GLN A 429 0.01 11.29 1.46
C GLN A 429 -0.63 9.96 1.82
N PHE A 430 -1.95 9.94 1.70
CA PHE A 430 -2.72 8.70 1.66
C PHE A 430 -3.01 8.40 0.20
N ASN A 431 -2.59 7.24 -0.29
CA ASN A 431 -2.72 6.83 -1.68
C ASN A 431 -3.56 5.55 -1.75
N ARG A 432 -4.65 5.57 -2.53
CA ARG A 432 -5.56 4.42 -2.73
C ARG A 432 -6.06 3.80 -1.42
N SER A 433 -6.25 4.64 -0.39
CA SER A 433 -6.56 4.19 0.97
C SER A 433 -8.01 4.49 1.35
N GLU A 434 -8.55 3.76 2.34
CA GLU A 434 -9.96 3.84 2.74
C GLU A 434 -10.14 3.96 4.27
N ASN A 435 -11.16 4.70 4.71
CA ASN A 435 -11.54 4.93 6.11
C ASN A 435 -10.41 5.63 6.91
N ILE A 436 -10.14 6.87 6.51
CA ILE A 436 -9.00 7.67 6.97
C ILE A 436 -9.46 8.71 7.98
N LEU A 437 -8.75 8.79 9.11
CA LEU A 437 -8.93 9.83 10.13
C LEU A 437 -7.63 10.61 10.35
N LEU A 438 -7.64 11.92 10.10
CA LEU A 438 -6.59 12.83 10.53
C LEU A 438 -7.21 13.81 11.54
N GLU A 439 -6.80 13.74 12.80
CA GLU A 439 -7.48 14.47 13.88
C GLU A 439 -6.55 15.11 14.90
N GLY A 440 -6.76 16.41 15.16
CA GLY A 440 -6.22 17.11 16.34
C GLY A 440 -4.78 17.59 16.25
N ILE A 441 -3.96 16.96 15.40
CA ILE A 441 -2.52 17.26 15.32
C ILE A 441 -2.23 18.67 14.79
N THR A 442 -1.03 19.15 15.08
CA THR A 442 -0.44 20.32 14.42
C THR A 442 0.56 19.87 13.36
N ILE A 443 0.55 20.52 12.19
CA ILE A 443 1.51 20.31 11.10
C ILE A 443 2.28 21.62 10.88
N THR A 444 3.60 21.56 10.95
CA THR A 444 4.48 22.72 10.78
C THR A 444 5.50 22.49 9.67
N ASN A 445 5.56 23.43 8.74
CA ASN A 445 6.30 23.37 7.48
C ASN A 445 5.82 22.24 6.57
N SER A 446 6.20 22.30 5.29
CA SER A 446 6.01 21.19 4.36
C SER A 446 6.98 21.30 3.18
N PRO A 447 7.63 20.20 2.74
CA PRO A 447 8.46 20.23 1.55
C PRO A 447 7.66 20.58 0.28
N PHE A 448 6.39 20.17 0.19
CA PHE A 448 5.50 20.36 -0.95
C PHE A 448 4.03 20.44 -0.46
N TRP A 449 3.06 19.77 -1.11
CA TRP A 449 1.69 19.65 -0.62
C TRP A 449 1.62 18.99 0.75
N THR A 450 0.77 19.53 1.63
CA THR A 450 0.82 19.21 3.06
C THR A 450 -0.02 17.98 3.41
N ILE A 451 -1.31 17.96 3.06
CA ILE A 451 -2.19 16.81 3.29
C ILE A 451 -2.79 16.38 1.96
N HIS A 452 -2.39 15.23 1.43
CA HIS A 452 -2.76 14.76 0.10
C HIS A 452 -3.48 13.41 0.14
N PRO A 453 -4.82 13.39 0.29
CA PRO A 453 -5.63 12.22 0.01
C PRO A 453 -5.73 12.02 -1.51
N TYR A 454 -4.98 11.07 -2.04
CA TYR A 454 -4.95 10.71 -3.46
C TYR A 454 -5.67 9.38 -3.70
N LEU A 455 -6.69 9.37 -4.57
CA LEU A 455 -7.52 8.20 -4.86
C LEU A 455 -8.10 7.53 -3.60
N CYS A 456 -8.42 8.31 -2.58
CA CYS A 456 -8.91 7.82 -1.30
C CYS A 456 -10.43 7.79 -1.22
N LYS A 457 -10.95 6.97 -0.29
CA LYS A 457 -12.38 6.89 -0.02
C LYS A 457 -12.68 6.98 1.48
N ASN A 458 -13.69 7.75 1.85
CA ASN A 458 -14.08 8.00 3.24
C ASN A 458 -12.92 8.62 4.03
N VAL A 459 -12.77 9.94 3.88
CA VAL A 459 -11.68 10.70 4.48
C VAL A 459 -12.25 11.73 5.44
N VAL A 460 -11.75 11.74 6.66
CA VAL A 460 -12.12 12.72 7.68
C VAL A 460 -10.86 13.42 8.16
N ILE A 461 -10.81 14.74 7.96
CA ILE A 461 -9.76 15.62 8.46
C ILE A 461 -10.44 16.61 9.41
N ARG A 462 -10.10 16.58 10.69
CA ARG A 462 -10.79 17.42 11.69
C ARG A 462 -9.87 17.97 12.77
N ASN A 463 -10.17 19.15 13.27
CA ASN A 463 -9.44 19.75 14.41
C ASN A 463 -7.92 19.89 14.14
N VAL A 464 -7.48 19.88 12.89
CA VAL A 464 -6.07 19.97 12.51
C VAL A 464 -5.65 21.43 12.42
N LYS A 465 -4.42 21.73 12.83
CA LYS A 465 -3.80 23.05 12.65
C LYS A 465 -2.62 22.91 11.69
N VAL A 466 -2.59 23.69 10.62
CA VAL A 466 -1.52 23.64 9.62
C VAL A 466 -0.88 25.02 9.48
N TYR A 467 0.43 25.06 9.59
CA TYR A 467 1.26 26.24 9.31
C TYR A 467 2.39 25.87 8.34
N ALA A 468 2.37 26.41 7.12
CA ALA A 468 3.39 26.13 6.12
C ALA A 468 3.51 27.27 5.09
N HIS A 469 4.67 27.94 5.05
CA HIS A 469 4.92 29.15 4.23
C HIS A 469 6.12 28.97 3.26
N GLY A 470 6.21 27.81 2.62
CA GLY A 470 7.14 27.51 1.52
C GLY A 470 6.47 27.52 0.14
N HIS A 471 7.19 27.06 -0.89
CA HIS A 471 6.61 26.90 -2.25
C HIS A 471 5.65 25.71 -2.31
N ASN A 472 4.46 25.90 -2.89
CA ASN A 472 3.43 24.86 -3.08
C ASN A 472 2.96 24.24 -1.75
N ASN A 473 2.77 25.07 -0.73
CA ASN A 473 2.26 24.62 0.57
C ASN A 473 0.75 24.84 0.63
N ASP A 474 0.04 24.02 -0.14
CA ASP A 474 -1.41 23.85 -0.03
C ASP A 474 -1.73 23.16 1.31
N GLY A 475 -2.87 23.50 1.93
CA GLY A 475 -3.28 22.92 3.20
C GLY A 475 -3.78 21.49 3.06
N VAL A 476 -4.81 21.28 2.23
CA VAL A 476 -5.33 19.95 1.87
C VAL A 476 -5.60 19.86 0.38
N ASP A 477 -5.14 18.77 -0.23
CA ASP A 477 -5.26 18.45 -1.65
C ASP A 477 -6.10 17.20 -1.89
N PRO A 478 -7.45 17.20 -1.76
CA PRO A 478 -8.24 16.05 -2.14
C PRO A 478 -8.13 15.83 -3.66
N GLU A 479 -7.42 14.77 -4.06
CA GLU A 479 -7.16 14.47 -5.47
C GLU A 479 -7.73 13.10 -5.87
N MET A 480 -8.70 13.10 -6.79
CA MET A 480 -9.48 11.92 -7.17
C MET A 480 -10.11 11.17 -5.98
N SER A 481 -10.34 11.88 -4.87
CA SER A 481 -10.80 11.32 -3.61
C SER A 481 -12.31 11.51 -3.42
N GLN A 482 -12.94 10.58 -2.70
CA GLN A 482 -14.40 10.50 -2.60
C GLN A 482 -14.90 10.37 -1.18
N ASN A 483 -16.01 11.05 -0.88
CA ASN A 483 -16.63 11.11 0.46
C ASN A 483 -15.64 11.69 1.48
N VAL A 484 -15.37 12.98 1.35
CA VAL A 484 -14.37 13.70 2.14
C VAL A 484 -15.07 14.72 3.04
N LEU A 485 -14.70 14.75 4.31
CA LEU A 485 -15.11 15.76 5.29
C LEU A 485 -13.87 16.45 5.86
N ILE A 486 -13.80 17.76 5.70
CA ILE A 486 -12.77 18.63 6.28
C ILE A 486 -13.47 19.60 7.22
N GLU A 487 -13.25 19.50 8.53
CA GLU A 487 -13.99 20.31 9.50
C GLU A 487 -13.20 20.81 10.71
N ASN A 488 -13.53 22.00 11.21
CA ASN A 488 -12.95 22.56 12.43
C ASN A 488 -11.41 22.71 12.37
N CYS A 489 -10.84 22.90 11.17
CA CYS A 489 -9.40 23.05 10.99
C CYS A 489 -8.98 24.53 10.92
N ILE A 490 -7.71 24.79 11.24
CA ILE A 490 -7.07 26.09 11.10
C ILE A 490 -5.94 26.00 10.07
N PHE A 491 -5.98 26.85 9.06
CA PHE A 491 -4.98 26.88 7.99
C PHE A 491 -4.26 28.23 7.92
N ASP A 492 -2.94 28.19 7.96
CA ASP A 492 -2.06 29.34 7.73
C ASP A 492 -1.02 28.95 6.66
N GLN A 493 -1.38 29.16 5.39
CA GLN A 493 -0.68 28.60 4.24
C GLN A 493 0.04 29.68 3.41
N GLY A 494 1.10 29.26 2.73
CA GLY A 494 1.76 30.01 1.66
C GLY A 494 1.09 29.87 0.30
N ASP A 495 0.20 28.89 0.12
CA ASP A 495 -0.57 28.65 -1.10
C ASP A 495 -2.07 28.38 -0.77
N ASP A 496 -2.79 27.53 -1.48
CA ASP A 496 -4.24 27.35 -1.31
C ASP A 496 -4.59 26.71 0.06
N ALA A 497 -5.59 27.21 0.80
CA ALA A 497 -6.00 26.56 2.05
C ALA A 497 -6.56 25.15 1.80
N ILE A 498 -7.41 25.02 0.78
CA ILE A 498 -7.90 23.74 0.24
C ILE A 498 -7.79 23.79 -1.29
N ALA A 499 -7.14 22.80 -1.90
CA ALA A 499 -7.00 22.67 -3.36
C ALA A 499 -7.58 21.34 -3.85
N ILE A 500 -8.79 21.35 -4.39
CA ILE A 500 -9.44 20.15 -4.91
C ILE A 500 -8.94 19.86 -6.33
N LYS A 501 -8.45 18.63 -6.55
CA LYS A 501 -7.80 18.21 -7.80
C LYS A 501 -8.34 16.87 -8.30
N SER A 502 -8.04 16.49 -9.53
CA SER A 502 -8.32 15.17 -10.10
C SER A 502 -7.40 14.85 -11.28
N GLY A 503 -6.09 15.09 -11.10
CA GLY A 503 -5.06 14.74 -12.07
C GLY A 503 -4.96 15.67 -13.28
N ARG A 504 -3.84 15.53 -13.99
CA ARG A 504 -3.43 16.41 -15.10
C ARG A 504 -3.46 15.66 -16.43
N ASN A 505 -4.16 16.22 -17.40
CA ASN A 505 -4.17 15.81 -18.80
C ASN A 505 -4.44 14.28 -18.91
N PRO A 506 -3.69 13.44 -19.67
CA PRO A 506 -4.10 12.06 -19.87
C PRO A 506 -4.09 11.22 -18.62
N GLU A 507 -3.45 11.65 -17.52
CA GLU A 507 -3.53 10.91 -16.26
C GLU A 507 -4.93 10.97 -15.66
N GLY A 508 -5.53 12.17 -15.58
CA GLY A 508 -6.92 12.28 -15.16
C GLY A 508 -7.88 11.56 -16.12
N TRP A 509 -7.64 11.64 -17.43
CA TRP A 509 -8.47 10.94 -18.43
C TRP A 509 -8.34 9.42 -18.39
N ARG A 510 -7.16 8.90 -18.04
CA ARG A 510 -6.85 7.47 -17.94
C ARG A 510 -7.47 6.87 -16.69
N LEU A 511 -7.30 7.53 -15.55
CA LEU A 511 -7.77 7.05 -14.24
C LEU A 511 -9.29 7.22 -14.08
N LYS A 512 -9.91 8.17 -14.81
CA LYS A 512 -11.38 8.38 -14.86
C LYS A 512 -12.04 8.45 -13.48
N THR A 513 -11.32 8.98 -12.50
CA THR A 513 -11.77 9.03 -11.11
C THR A 513 -11.92 10.49 -10.71
N PRO A 514 -13.15 11.00 -10.54
CA PRO A 514 -13.35 12.37 -10.10
C PRO A 514 -13.07 12.53 -8.61
N SER A 515 -12.72 13.75 -8.21
CA SER A 515 -12.89 14.18 -6.82
C SER A 515 -14.34 14.52 -6.59
N LYS A 516 -15.01 13.81 -5.66
CA LYS A 516 -16.45 14.00 -5.46
C LYS A 516 -16.97 13.78 -4.05
N ASN A 517 -18.09 14.41 -3.76
CA ASN A 517 -18.76 14.35 -2.46
C ASN A 517 -17.80 14.86 -1.37
N ILE A 518 -17.48 16.16 -1.44
CA ILE A 518 -16.52 16.82 -0.56
C ILE A 518 -17.27 17.89 0.24
N VAL A 519 -17.19 17.80 1.56
CA VAL A 519 -17.74 18.81 2.47
C VAL A 519 -16.61 19.45 3.26
N ILE A 520 -16.55 20.77 3.20
CA ILE A 520 -15.57 21.62 3.87
C ILE A 520 -16.37 22.54 4.79
N ARG A 521 -16.18 22.47 6.11
CA ARG A 521 -16.96 23.32 7.02
C ARG A 521 -16.21 23.79 8.24
N ASN A 522 -16.66 24.89 8.83
CA ASN A 522 -16.15 25.38 10.11
C ASN A 522 -14.62 25.63 10.08
N LEU A 523 -14.09 26.09 8.96
CA LEU A 523 -12.66 26.39 8.83
C LEU A 523 -12.34 27.80 9.32
N THR A 524 -11.14 27.96 9.87
CA THR A 524 -10.51 29.28 10.07
C THR A 524 -9.25 29.39 9.21
N VAL A 525 -9.25 30.30 8.25
CA VAL A 525 -8.08 30.56 7.38
C VAL A 525 -7.40 31.85 7.84
N LYS A 526 -6.12 31.72 8.22
CA LYS A 526 -5.26 32.83 8.63
C LYS A 526 -4.56 33.48 7.45
N ASN A 527 -4.04 32.69 6.52
CA ASN A 527 -3.46 33.10 5.24
C ASN A 527 -3.60 31.96 4.23
N GLY A 528 -3.57 32.30 2.94
CA GLY A 528 -3.48 31.37 1.82
C GLY A 528 -3.80 32.07 0.50
N HIS A 529 -3.51 31.48 -0.65
CA HIS A 529 -3.92 32.05 -1.93
C HIS A 529 -5.44 32.06 -2.09
N GLN A 530 -6.11 30.97 -1.73
CA GLN A 530 -7.58 30.85 -1.81
C GLN A 530 -8.11 30.17 -0.55
N LEU A 531 -9.38 30.42 -0.18
CA LEU A 531 -10.07 29.59 0.81
C LEU A 531 -10.33 28.19 0.21
N VAL A 532 -10.90 28.13 -1.00
CA VAL A 532 -11.00 26.90 -1.79
C VAL A 532 -10.58 27.18 -3.24
N ALA A 533 -9.61 26.41 -3.73
CA ALA A 533 -9.28 26.30 -5.14
C ALA A 533 -9.82 24.98 -5.72
N VAL A 534 -10.31 25.04 -6.95
CA VAL A 534 -10.72 23.89 -7.75
C VAL A 534 -9.83 23.87 -9.00
N GLY A 535 -8.94 22.88 -9.10
CA GLY A 535 -7.93 22.78 -10.14
C GLY A 535 -6.52 23.24 -9.72
N SER A 536 -5.57 23.43 -10.64
CA SER A 536 -5.75 23.36 -12.11
C SER A 536 -5.81 21.95 -12.66
N GLU A 537 -5.29 20.99 -11.91
CA GLU A 537 -5.28 19.56 -12.22
C GLU A 537 -6.69 19.01 -11.99
N LEU A 538 -7.57 19.04 -13.00
CA LEU A 538 -8.97 18.61 -12.84
C LEU A 538 -9.48 17.66 -13.94
N SER A 539 -8.55 17.01 -14.65
CA SER A 539 -8.84 16.22 -15.83
C SER A 539 -9.72 14.99 -15.58
N GLY A 540 -9.78 14.49 -14.35
CA GLY A 540 -10.67 13.41 -13.91
C GLY A 540 -12.10 13.87 -13.58
N GLY A 541 -12.32 15.19 -13.49
CA GLY A 541 -13.59 15.80 -13.09
C GLY A 541 -13.67 16.12 -11.60
N ILE A 542 -14.45 17.15 -11.25
CA ILE A 542 -14.73 17.56 -9.87
C ILE A 542 -16.24 17.81 -9.75
N GLU A 543 -16.89 17.16 -8.78
CA GLU A 543 -18.33 17.32 -8.56
C GLU A 543 -18.75 17.25 -7.10
N ASN A 544 -19.88 17.86 -6.77
CA ASN A 544 -20.49 17.78 -5.44
C ASN A 544 -19.53 18.26 -4.34
N VAL A 545 -19.24 19.56 -4.35
CA VAL A 545 -18.42 20.22 -3.33
C VAL A 545 -19.30 21.19 -2.55
N PHE A 546 -19.24 21.11 -1.22
CA PHE A 546 -19.97 22.00 -0.33
C PHE A 546 -19.02 22.65 0.67
N VAL A 547 -18.92 23.97 0.61
CA VAL A 547 -18.16 24.81 1.55
C VAL A 547 -19.14 25.54 2.43
N ASP A 548 -19.06 25.39 3.76
CA ASP A 548 -20.01 26.02 4.68
C ASP A 548 -19.36 26.59 5.93
N SER A 549 -19.89 27.70 6.46
CA SER A 549 -19.56 28.21 7.80
C SER A 549 -18.05 28.46 8.00
N CYS A 550 -17.36 28.96 6.98
CA CYS A 550 -15.91 29.23 7.03
C CYS A 550 -15.60 30.70 7.30
N THR A 551 -14.49 30.96 8.01
CA THR A 551 -14.01 32.31 8.32
C THR A 551 -12.59 32.50 7.80
N VAL A 552 -12.38 33.55 7.00
CA VAL A 552 -11.06 34.10 6.69
C VAL A 552 -10.83 35.28 7.63
N VAL A 553 -9.76 35.22 8.43
CA VAL A 553 -9.50 36.25 9.45
C VAL A 553 -9.20 37.61 8.82
N ASP A 554 -9.42 38.67 9.58
CA ASP A 554 -9.07 40.01 9.12
C ASP A 554 -7.54 40.16 9.00
N GLY A 555 -7.09 40.82 7.93
CA GLY A 555 -5.65 40.96 7.62
C GLY A 555 -5.00 39.76 6.93
N ALA A 556 -5.74 38.68 6.65
CA ALA A 556 -5.24 37.57 5.84
C ALA A 556 -4.80 38.03 4.44
N LYS A 557 -3.70 37.50 3.93
CA LYS A 557 -3.37 37.57 2.50
C LYS A 557 -4.16 36.47 1.80
N LEU A 558 -5.13 36.84 0.97
CA LEU A 558 -6.03 35.92 0.26
C LEU A 558 -6.51 36.53 -1.05
N ASN A 559 -6.43 35.78 -2.16
CA ASN A 559 -6.88 36.25 -3.46
C ASN A 559 -8.39 36.04 -3.67
N HIS A 560 -8.91 34.83 -3.46
CA HIS A 560 -10.34 34.54 -3.59
C HIS A 560 -10.91 33.63 -2.51
N LEU A 561 -12.23 33.70 -2.29
CA LEU A 561 -12.92 32.70 -1.47
C LEU A 561 -13.09 31.39 -2.23
N LEU A 562 -13.57 31.47 -3.47
CA LEU A 562 -13.64 30.32 -4.39
C LEU A 562 -12.94 30.67 -5.69
N PHE A 563 -11.97 29.85 -6.09
CA PHE A 563 -11.29 29.98 -7.38
C PHE A 563 -11.32 28.69 -8.18
N ILE A 564 -11.97 28.71 -9.35
CA ILE A 564 -12.00 27.59 -10.30
C ILE A 564 -11.02 27.91 -11.43
N LYS A 565 -9.97 27.09 -11.56
CA LYS A 565 -8.87 27.31 -12.51
C LYS A 565 -8.74 26.11 -13.44
N THR A 566 -8.75 26.36 -14.74
CA THR A 566 -8.51 25.34 -15.78
C THR A 566 -7.85 25.96 -17.01
N ASN A 567 -7.53 25.14 -18.00
CA ASN A 567 -7.08 25.58 -19.33
C ASN A 567 -7.54 24.59 -20.41
N GLU A 568 -7.27 24.96 -21.66
CA GLU A 568 -7.60 24.18 -22.86
C GLU A 568 -7.01 22.76 -22.90
N ARG A 569 -6.09 22.38 -22.01
CA ARG A 569 -5.46 21.05 -21.99
C ARG A 569 -6.16 20.08 -21.03
N MET A 570 -6.94 20.58 -20.07
CA MET A 570 -7.39 19.76 -18.94
C MET A 570 -8.54 18.81 -19.30
N GLY A 571 -9.54 19.26 -20.06
CA GLY A 571 -10.79 18.52 -20.22
C GLY A 571 -11.52 18.34 -18.89
N GLY A 572 -11.96 17.12 -18.59
CA GLY A 572 -12.67 16.83 -17.34
C GLY A 572 -14.02 17.55 -17.26
N TYR A 573 -14.38 18.02 -16.06
CA TYR A 573 -15.56 18.86 -15.80
C TYR A 573 -15.51 19.44 -14.38
N VAL A 574 -16.22 20.53 -14.15
CA VAL A 574 -16.52 21.03 -12.80
C VAL A 574 -18.03 21.23 -12.69
N ARG A 575 -18.67 20.61 -11.69
CA ARG A 575 -20.12 20.82 -11.49
C ARG A 575 -20.59 20.74 -10.05
N ASN A 576 -21.72 21.39 -9.77
CA ASN A 576 -22.44 21.29 -8.50
C ASN A 576 -21.56 21.70 -7.31
N ILE A 577 -21.09 22.95 -7.35
CA ILE A 577 -20.25 23.57 -6.32
C ILE A 577 -21.10 24.55 -5.52
N HIS A 578 -21.13 24.37 -4.21
CA HIS A 578 -21.90 25.19 -3.27
C HIS A 578 -20.97 25.79 -2.23
N ALA A 579 -21.09 27.10 -2.00
CA ALA A 579 -20.34 27.81 -0.97
C ALA A 579 -21.27 28.74 -0.18
N THR A 580 -21.47 28.46 1.10
CA THR A 580 -22.45 29.15 1.95
C THR A 580 -21.88 29.63 3.27
N ASN A 581 -22.46 30.72 3.80
CA ASN A 581 -22.16 31.22 5.15
C ASN A 581 -20.66 31.50 5.38
N ILE A 582 -20.03 32.21 4.45
CA ILE A 582 -18.59 32.52 4.52
C ILE A 582 -18.40 33.97 4.99
N LYS A 583 -17.49 34.17 5.95
CA LYS A 583 -17.10 35.49 6.44
C LYS A 583 -15.62 35.74 6.15
N ALA A 584 -15.30 36.93 5.66
CA ALA A 584 -13.92 37.34 5.38
C ALA A 584 -13.70 38.80 5.73
N GLY A 585 -12.46 39.13 6.12
CA GLY A 585 -11.96 40.51 6.15
C GLY A 585 -11.74 41.06 4.74
N LYS A 586 -10.63 41.77 4.55
CA LYS A 586 -10.14 42.12 3.20
C LYS A 586 -9.75 40.87 2.42
N ILE A 587 -10.05 40.88 1.12
CA ILE A 587 -9.60 39.90 0.12
C ILE A 587 -8.89 40.70 -1.00
N ASP A 588 -7.74 40.24 -1.45
CA ASP A 588 -6.89 40.96 -2.40
C ASP A 588 -7.45 40.96 -3.84
N LEU A 589 -8.23 39.95 -4.24
CA LEU A 589 -8.98 39.94 -5.51
C LEU A 589 -10.49 39.91 -5.28
N GLY A 590 -11.15 38.76 -5.19
CA GLY A 590 -12.62 38.73 -5.20
C GLY A 590 -13.28 37.51 -4.60
N VAL A 591 -14.61 37.56 -4.44
CA VAL A 591 -15.37 36.45 -3.82
C VAL A 591 -15.31 35.19 -4.70
N LEU A 592 -15.58 35.34 -6.00
CA LEU A 592 -15.54 34.25 -6.98
C LEU A 592 -14.60 34.59 -8.14
N GLY A 593 -13.66 33.69 -8.44
CA GLY A 593 -12.93 33.67 -9.70
C GLY A 593 -13.17 32.36 -10.47
N ILE A 594 -13.42 32.45 -11.77
CA ILE A 594 -13.44 31.30 -12.68
C ILE A 594 -12.62 31.68 -13.92
N GLU A 595 -11.53 30.98 -14.17
CA GLU A 595 -10.64 31.27 -15.31
C GLU A 595 -10.29 30.01 -16.06
N THR A 596 -10.52 30.04 -17.38
CA THR A 596 -10.38 28.88 -18.26
C THR A 596 -9.16 28.92 -19.19
N ASP A 597 -8.18 29.81 -18.94
CA ASP A 597 -6.89 29.86 -19.65
C ASP A 597 -5.69 29.99 -18.68
N VAL A 598 -5.74 29.25 -17.57
CA VAL A 598 -4.70 29.26 -16.53
C VAL A 598 -3.66 28.17 -16.82
N LEU A 599 -2.59 28.52 -17.54
CA LEU A 599 -1.51 27.59 -17.93
C LEU A 599 -0.19 27.74 -17.15
N TYR A 600 0.05 28.89 -16.50
CA TYR A 600 1.29 29.19 -15.77
C TYR A 600 2.56 28.82 -16.57
N GLN A 601 3.53 28.16 -15.93
CA GLN A 601 4.76 27.65 -16.56
C GLN A 601 4.54 26.65 -17.69
N TRP A 602 3.40 25.95 -17.70
CA TRP A 602 3.16 24.84 -18.64
C TRP A 602 2.94 25.34 -20.07
N LYS A 603 2.57 26.62 -20.23
CA LYS A 603 2.30 27.26 -21.53
C LYS A 603 3.50 27.13 -22.48
N THR A 604 4.71 27.34 -21.97
CA THR A 604 5.95 27.35 -22.77
C THR A 604 6.84 26.13 -22.52
N LEU A 605 6.63 25.38 -21.43
CA LEU A 605 7.46 24.21 -21.10
C LEU A 605 7.19 22.99 -21.99
N VAL A 606 5.92 22.76 -22.33
CA VAL A 606 5.45 21.64 -23.16
C VAL A 606 4.37 22.13 -24.13
N PRO A 607 4.27 21.55 -25.34
CA PRO A 607 3.24 21.94 -26.29
C PRO A 607 1.83 21.52 -25.81
N THR A 608 0.80 22.17 -26.35
CA THR A 608 -0.57 21.65 -26.29
C THR A 608 -0.67 20.49 -27.28
N TYR A 609 -0.76 19.25 -26.78
CA TYR A 609 -0.89 18.06 -27.64
C TYR A 609 -2.34 17.78 -28.06
N GLU A 610 -3.29 18.07 -27.17
CA GLU A 610 -4.72 17.93 -27.44
C GLU A 610 -5.48 19.05 -26.71
N VAL A 611 -6.38 19.70 -27.44
CA VAL A 611 -7.31 20.69 -26.86
C VAL A 611 -8.55 19.95 -26.37
N ARG A 612 -8.82 20.04 -25.07
CA ARG A 612 -10.05 19.59 -24.41
C ARG A 612 -10.51 20.67 -23.44
N LEU A 613 -11.58 21.37 -23.80
CA LEU A 613 -12.19 22.38 -22.93
C LEU A 613 -12.91 21.72 -21.75
N THR A 614 -12.92 22.39 -20.60
CA THR A 614 -13.58 21.93 -19.38
C THR A 614 -14.99 22.53 -19.30
N PRO A 615 -16.06 21.73 -19.35
CA PRO A 615 -17.39 22.23 -19.01
C PRO A 615 -17.45 22.57 -17.51
N ILE A 616 -17.89 23.79 -17.19
CA ILE A 616 -18.05 24.30 -15.82
C ILE A 616 -19.50 24.74 -15.66
N LYS A 617 -20.22 24.15 -14.70
CA LYS A 617 -21.62 24.52 -14.45
C LYS A 617 -22.09 24.35 -13.02
N ASP A 618 -23.23 24.97 -12.70
CA ASP A 618 -23.94 24.78 -11.44
C ASP A 618 -23.09 25.20 -10.23
N ILE A 619 -22.75 26.50 -10.21
CA ILE A 619 -21.89 27.14 -9.19
C ILE A 619 -22.74 28.11 -8.35
N TYR A 620 -22.88 27.83 -7.06
CA TYR A 620 -23.81 28.52 -6.17
C TYR A 620 -23.07 29.08 -4.96
N LEU A 621 -23.10 30.40 -4.78
CA LEU A 621 -22.61 31.06 -3.57
C LEU A 621 -23.77 31.77 -2.88
N GLU A 622 -23.94 31.55 -1.58
CA GLU A 622 -25.02 32.17 -0.79
C GLU A 622 -24.54 32.65 0.58
N ASN A 623 -25.03 33.80 1.06
CA ASN A 623 -24.73 34.35 2.39
C ASN A 623 -23.22 34.52 2.62
N VAL A 624 -22.57 35.32 1.76
CA VAL A 624 -21.14 35.63 1.87
C VAL A 624 -20.97 37.07 2.31
N VAL A 625 -20.13 37.29 3.33
CA VAL A 625 -19.73 38.62 3.79
C VAL A 625 -18.22 38.75 3.63
N ALA A 626 -17.77 39.69 2.81
CA ALA A 626 -16.37 40.09 2.73
C ALA A 626 -16.27 41.61 2.99
N LYS A 627 -15.18 42.13 3.55
CA LYS A 627 -15.06 43.58 3.78
C LYS A 627 -14.70 44.30 2.48
N ASP A 628 -13.45 44.17 2.06
CA ASP A 628 -12.90 44.86 0.90
C ASP A 628 -12.52 43.85 -0.17
N VAL A 629 -12.98 44.07 -1.39
CA VAL A 629 -12.65 43.26 -2.57
C VAL A 629 -12.34 44.15 -3.76
N LYS A 630 -11.58 43.64 -4.74
CA LYS A 630 -11.50 44.27 -6.07
C LYS A 630 -12.77 44.05 -6.87
N PHE A 631 -13.27 42.81 -6.88
CA PHE A 631 -14.52 42.44 -7.58
C PHE A 631 -15.29 41.40 -6.77
N VAL A 632 -16.60 41.28 -7.02
CA VAL A 632 -17.40 40.19 -6.44
C VAL A 632 -17.24 38.93 -7.28
N SER A 633 -17.34 39.03 -8.61
CA SER A 633 -17.03 37.91 -9.49
C SER A 633 -16.18 38.30 -10.69
N ARG A 634 -15.22 37.44 -11.02
CA ARG A 634 -14.54 37.42 -12.32
C ARG A 634 -14.73 36.05 -12.95
N ILE A 635 -15.45 35.97 -14.05
CA ILE A 635 -15.68 34.72 -14.80
C ILE A 635 -15.20 34.94 -16.22
N LEU A 636 -14.07 34.33 -16.57
CA LEU A 636 -13.48 34.38 -17.90
C LEU A 636 -13.63 32.99 -18.53
N GLY A 637 -14.81 32.72 -19.09
CA GLY A 637 -15.11 31.46 -19.78
C GLY A 637 -14.62 31.45 -21.22
N GLN A 638 -14.54 30.25 -21.82
CA GLN A 638 -14.25 30.10 -23.25
C GLN A 638 -15.51 30.41 -24.07
N LYS A 639 -15.34 31.11 -25.20
CA LYS A 639 -16.47 31.44 -26.09
C LYS A 639 -17.19 30.20 -26.63
N ASP A 640 -16.42 29.17 -26.98
CA ASP A 640 -16.94 27.92 -27.57
C ASP A 640 -17.52 26.96 -26.52
N LEU A 641 -17.22 27.18 -25.24
CA LEU A 641 -17.80 26.43 -24.13
C LEU A 641 -18.01 27.36 -22.91
N PRO A 642 -19.07 28.18 -22.93
CA PRO A 642 -19.39 29.11 -21.86
C PRO A 642 -19.56 28.43 -20.49
N VAL A 643 -19.32 29.17 -19.41
CA VAL A 643 -19.66 28.74 -18.04
C VAL A 643 -21.18 28.83 -17.86
N GLU A 644 -21.81 27.82 -17.25
CA GLU A 644 -23.27 27.76 -17.13
C GLU A 644 -23.75 27.81 -15.67
N ASN A 645 -24.91 28.42 -15.43
CA ASN A 645 -25.65 28.37 -14.16
C ASN A 645 -24.82 28.79 -12.95
N VAL A 646 -24.47 30.07 -12.89
CA VAL A 646 -23.78 30.67 -11.75
C VAL A 646 -24.74 31.56 -10.98
N SER A 647 -24.92 31.32 -9.68
CA SER A 647 -25.79 32.11 -8.81
C SER A 647 -25.04 32.66 -7.61
N LEU A 648 -25.13 33.97 -7.41
CA LEU A 648 -24.58 34.69 -6.26
C LEU A 648 -25.72 35.34 -5.47
N LYS A 649 -26.06 34.81 -4.30
CA LYS A 649 -27.19 35.27 -3.49
C LYS A 649 -26.72 35.84 -2.16
N ASN A 650 -27.21 37.01 -1.79
CA ASN A 650 -26.88 37.65 -0.50
C ASN A 650 -25.35 37.77 -0.30
N ILE A 651 -24.68 38.39 -1.27
CA ILE A 651 -23.24 38.71 -1.20
C ILE A 651 -23.07 40.16 -0.73
N THR A 652 -22.53 40.33 0.47
CA THR A 652 -22.34 41.64 1.09
C THR A 652 -20.85 42.00 1.09
N THR A 653 -20.53 43.18 0.54
CA THR A 653 -19.18 43.76 0.55
C THR A 653 -19.23 45.19 1.08
N ALA A 654 -18.31 45.58 1.97
CA ALA A 654 -18.20 46.95 2.46
C ALA A 654 -17.63 47.88 1.37
N SER A 655 -16.63 47.42 0.61
CA SER A 655 -16.09 48.16 -0.54
C SER A 655 -15.75 47.24 -1.73
N VAL A 656 -15.86 47.80 -2.94
CA VAL A 656 -15.51 47.16 -4.21
C VAL A 656 -14.66 48.15 -5.02
N GLN A 657 -13.42 47.78 -5.35
CA GLN A 657 -12.44 48.70 -5.95
C GLN A 657 -12.53 48.80 -7.48
N GLU A 658 -13.00 47.74 -8.15
CA GLU A 658 -13.13 47.65 -9.60
C GLU A 658 -14.59 47.42 -10.00
N LYS A 659 -14.84 46.96 -11.24
CA LYS A 659 -16.17 46.56 -11.67
C LYS A 659 -16.65 45.38 -10.84
N LYS A 660 -17.82 45.51 -10.20
CA LYS A 660 -18.40 44.49 -9.30
C LYS A 660 -18.48 43.09 -9.93
N TYR A 661 -18.89 42.99 -11.19
CA TYR A 661 -19.00 41.74 -11.93
C TYR A 661 -18.25 41.86 -13.27
N ILE A 662 -17.24 41.02 -13.46
CA ILE A 662 -16.38 40.94 -14.66
C ILE A 662 -16.59 39.55 -15.27
N ASN A 663 -17.68 39.39 -16.01
CA ASN A 663 -18.10 38.08 -16.52
C ASN A 663 -18.14 38.08 -18.06
N GLU A 664 -17.47 37.10 -18.66
CA GLU A 664 -17.33 36.87 -20.08
C GLU A 664 -17.65 35.41 -20.40
N ASN A 665 -18.45 35.19 -21.45
CA ASN A 665 -18.90 33.86 -21.87
C ASN A 665 -19.55 33.06 -20.73
N VAL A 666 -20.60 33.64 -20.13
CA VAL A 666 -21.38 33.02 -19.04
C VAL A 666 -22.85 32.99 -19.42
N VAL A 667 -23.48 31.82 -19.28
CA VAL A 667 -24.90 31.60 -19.51
C VAL A 667 -25.61 31.41 -18.17
N ASN A 668 -26.77 32.04 -18.00
CA ASN A 668 -27.58 31.98 -16.77
C ASN A 668 -26.87 32.48 -15.50
N PHE A 669 -26.09 33.56 -15.60
CA PHE A 669 -25.57 34.25 -14.42
C PHE A 669 -26.70 34.99 -13.68
N ARG A 670 -26.83 34.76 -12.37
CA ARG A 670 -27.81 35.44 -11.50
C ARG A 670 -27.09 36.01 -10.28
N SER A 671 -27.43 37.24 -9.93
CA SER A 671 -26.95 37.88 -8.69
C SER A 671 -28.07 38.67 -8.03
N ASN A 672 -28.31 38.46 -6.73
CA ASN A 672 -29.31 39.20 -5.96
C ASN A 672 -28.89 39.50 -4.51
#